data_AF-A0A8C6WM35-F1
#
_entry.id   AF-A0A8C6WM35-F1
#
_cell.length_a   1.000
_cell.length_b   1.000
_cell.length_c   1.000
_cell.angle_alpha   90.00
_cell.angle_beta   90.00
_cell.angle_gamma   90.00
#
_symmetry.space_group_name_H-M   'P 1'
#
loop_
_entity.id
_entity.type
_entity.pdbx_description
1 polymer ?
#
loop_
_entity_poly.entity_id
_entity_poly.type
_entity_poly.pdbx_seq_one_letter_code
_entity_poly.pdbx_strand_id
1 'polypeptide(L)'
;MQFLGRLLDTVSSVSTLFTNPYRVKDVPLAEYSGTSRIQLRQEGRTALYKNSNSQSWDCLLLCPETPTLALRLFQVTSEEDALLWFTQYSLKLRPFYEMLSLKAETAQLITDCIRNHPDWSTAHIAVDTGHRDCLKHNHVQSEINAQDGSGITPLHLACERVDVGCVRELLEESQARTNIKDKNGDTAMHCAYIGGVPTLCPQVLCAQLCAGVNELNAQGEAPLHVSCRLGRVQSLKALLEGGAKCDVIGATGFPIHTAMKYSEKECVLEILRADSGQLQAEDPLYGGIPLHWVKTAELCRLLLENGSGVNYLSRFEASMVLLTHGADPNLRGQDGDTALHLAMKMDHMELIKALIVFGADVEIHNDLGETPGLIAARSSKGSNRKILLDMLRSVGVQRCHPPAKSPPPVPPRPASKTPVIGTLYSRPPSRLLCLDGGGIKGLVLIQMLIALEKQTGRPTRELFDWVAGTSTGGILALAIVHGKSMEYLRCLYFRMKEQVFTGSRPYESAPLEDFLKREFGEDTKMADVQFPRVMVTSVLADRHPGELHMFRNYDPPSLPREAPYATTATFKPLTTPQGWEDEEVLIVGYTEEPARKRRQVIDHEQLVWRAARCSGAAPSYFRPMGRFLDGGLLANNPTLDAMAEVHQCSKAQRAAGQGEEVKKLGLVVSLGTGKPPQVMVSSVDVFRPSNPLELAKSFVGAKELGKMLVDCCTDSDGCAVDRARAWCEMTDILYHRLSPQLSQEVMLDEVADSVLVDMLWDTQMYLYEKRDVLQALALQLLDN
;
A
#
# COMPACT_ATOMS: atom_id res chain seq x y z
N MET A 1 -61.18 -55.82 21.02
CA MET A 1 -62.03 -54.69 20.58
C MET A 1 -62.05 -53.48 21.52
N GLN A 2 -61.70 -53.59 22.81
CA GLN A 2 -61.62 -52.40 23.72
C GLN A 2 -60.22 -51.77 23.85
N PHE A 3 -59.16 -52.41 23.33
CA PHE A 3 -57.79 -51.89 23.40
C PHE A 3 -57.46 -50.92 22.24
N LEU A 4 -58.06 -51.11 21.06
CA LEU A 4 -57.91 -50.21 19.90
C LEU A 4 -58.68 -48.89 20.05
N GLY A 5 -59.81 -48.89 20.77
CA GLY A 5 -60.57 -47.67 21.05
C GLY A 5 -59.84 -46.71 21.99
N ARG A 6 -59.18 -47.23 23.04
CA ARG A 6 -58.40 -46.38 23.97
C ARG A 6 -57.12 -45.84 23.35
N LEU A 7 -56.51 -46.54 22.39
CA LEU A 7 -55.32 -46.06 21.67
C LEU A 7 -55.68 -44.98 20.64
N LEU A 8 -56.83 -45.06 19.99
CA LEU A 8 -57.31 -44.02 19.07
C LEU A 8 -57.74 -42.75 19.83
N ASP A 9 -58.36 -42.87 21.02
CA ASP A 9 -58.71 -41.71 21.85
C ASP A 9 -57.47 -41.05 22.51
N THR A 10 -56.45 -41.82 22.87
CA THR A 10 -55.17 -41.26 23.36
C THR A 10 -54.32 -40.65 22.25
N VAL A 11 -54.36 -41.18 21.02
CA VAL A 11 -53.64 -40.56 19.89
C VAL A 11 -54.35 -39.30 19.39
N SER A 12 -55.68 -39.24 19.43
CA SER A 12 -56.43 -37.99 19.12
C SER A 12 -56.16 -36.90 20.15
N SER A 13 -56.18 -37.23 21.46
CA SER A 13 -55.91 -36.27 22.54
C SER A 13 -54.43 -35.85 22.65
N VAL A 14 -53.49 -36.71 22.27
CA VAL A 14 -52.06 -36.35 22.18
C VAL A 14 -51.75 -35.56 20.89
N SER A 15 -52.49 -35.77 19.79
CA SER A 15 -52.35 -34.92 18.59
C SER A 15 -52.81 -33.47 18.82
N THR A 16 -53.79 -33.25 19.71
CA THR A 16 -54.25 -31.90 20.10
C THR A 16 -53.31 -31.19 21.07
N LEU A 17 -52.49 -31.92 21.82
CA LEU A 17 -51.49 -31.35 22.74
C LEU A 17 -50.28 -30.71 22.03
N PHE A 18 -50.07 -31.05 20.75
CA PHE A 18 -48.94 -30.55 19.94
C PHE A 18 -49.36 -29.71 18.72
N THR A 19 -50.65 -29.40 18.56
CA THR A 19 -51.12 -28.51 17.49
C THR A 19 -51.03 -27.05 17.91
N ASN A 20 -50.23 -26.26 17.19
CA ASN A 20 -50.18 -24.80 17.34
C ASN A 20 -51.63 -24.22 17.30
N PRO A 21 -52.11 -23.60 18.39
CA PRO A 21 -53.49 -23.09 18.49
C PRO A 21 -53.79 -21.97 17.48
N TYR A 22 -52.75 -21.37 16.90
CA TYR A 22 -52.85 -20.32 15.91
C TYR A 22 -52.57 -20.78 14.47
N ARG A 23 -52.61 -22.08 14.22
CA ARG A 23 -52.44 -22.62 12.88
C ARG A 23 -53.72 -22.42 12.07
N VAL A 24 -53.60 -21.66 10.98
CA VAL A 24 -54.64 -21.44 9.98
C VAL A 24 -54.96 -22.75 9.27
N LYS A 25 -56.25 -23.11 9.23
CA LYS A 25 -56.74 -24.31 8.55
C LYS A 25 -58.04 -24.04 7.82
N ASP A 26 -58.23 -24.68 6.68
CA ASP A 26 -59.53 -24.78 6.04
C ASP A 26 -60.47 -25.64 6.88
N VAL A 27 -61.64 -25.11 7.21
CA VAL A 27 -62.67 -25.83 7.97
C VAL A 27 -64.01 -25.75 7.23
N PRO A 28 -64.80 -26.84 7.15
CA PRO A 28 -66.12 -26.79 6.56
C PRO A 28 -67.06 -25.89 7.38
N LEU A 29 -67.71 -24.92 6.72
CA LEU A 29 -68.62 -23.99 7.40
C LEU A 29 -69.83 -24.71 8.03
N ALA A 30 -70.21 -25.86 7.47
CA ALA A 30 -71.27 -26.72 8.02
C ALA A 30 -70.99 -27.14 9.48
N GLU A 31 -69.73 -27.33 9.90
CA GLU A 31 -69.39 -27.68 11.28
C GLU A 31 -69.69 -26.57 12.30
N TYR A 32 -69.88 -25.34 11.82
CA TYR A 32 -70.16 -24.15 12.64
C TYR A 32 -71.63 -23.72 12.59
N SER A 33 -72.48 -24.47 11.88
CA SER A 33 -73.94 -24.25 11.79
C SER A 33 -74.77 -25.04 12.82
N GLY A 34 -74.13 -25.86 13.66
CA GLY A 34 -74.78 -26.67 14.70
C GLY A 34 -74.85 -26.00 16.09
N THR A 35 -75.65 -26.56 17.00
CA THR A 35 -75.87 -26.03 18.36
C THR A 35 -74.65 -26.10 19.29
N SER A 36 -73.58 -26.79 18.91
CA SER A 36 -72.36 -26.98 19.71
C SER A 36 -71.36 -25.82 19.63
N ARG A 37 -71.43 -24.98 18.58
CA ARG A 37 -70.55 -23.81 18.38
C ARG A 37 -71.41 -22.56 18.21
N ILE A 38 -71.40 -21.69 19.21
CA ILE A 38 -72.23 -20.49 19.26
C ILE A 38 -71.43 -19.30 18.73
N GLN A 39 -71.95 -18.62 17.72
CA GLN A 39 -71.36 -17.37 17.23
C GLN A 39 -71.53 -16.26 18.27
N LEU A 40 -70.42 -15.67 18.69
CA LEU A 40 -70.40 -14.60 19.70
C LEU A 40 -70.36 -13.20 19.07
N ARG A 41 -69.55 -13.01 18.02
CA ARG A 41 -69.34 -11.72 17.37
C ARG A 41 -68.96 -11.93 15.90
N GLN A 42 -69.32 -10.98 15.04
CA GLN A 42 -68.85 -10.95 13.65
C GLN A 42 -68.59 -9.51 13.23
N GLU A 43 -67.42 -9.29 12.64
CA GLU A 43 -66.97 -8.00 12.13
C GLU A 43 -66.40 -8.19 10.73
N GLY A 44 -67.06 -7.58 9.74
CA GLY A 44 -66.76 -7.83 8.33
C GLY A 44 -66.85 -9.33 8.00
N ARG A 45 -65.75 -9.87 7.46
CA ARG A 45 -65.62 -11.30 7.14
C ARG A 45 -65.07 -12.16 8.28
N THR A 46 -64.74 -11.57 9.43
CA THR A 46 -64.22 -12.32 10.60
C THR A 46 -65.33 -12.61 11.61
N ALA A 47 -65.42 -13.85 12.10
CA ALA A 47 -66.43 -14.30 13.06
C ALA A 47 -65.81 -15.10 14.20
N LEU A 48 -66.21 -14.80 15.44
CA LEU A 48 -65.77 -15.48 16.65
C LEU A 48 -66.85 -16.45 17.13
N TYR A 49 -66.47 -17.70 17.35
CA TYR A 49 -67.33 -18.76 17.85
C TYR A 49 -66.82 -19.30 19.17
N LYS A 50 -67.74 -19.65 20.08
CA LYS A 50 -67.45 -20.40 21.32
C LYS A 50 -67.96 -21.83 21.17
N ASN A 51 -67.08 -22.80 21.31
CA ASN A 51 -67.42 -24.21 21.31
C ASN A 51 -67.81 -24.64 22.73
N SER A 52 -69.08 -24.98 22.92
CA SER A 52 -69.63 -25.38 24.22
C SER A 52 -69.07 -26.73 24.71
N ASN A 53 -68.65 -27.61 23.79
CA ASN A 53 -68.19 -28.95 24.11
C ASN A 53 -66.71 -28.99 24.52
N SER A 54 -65.86 -28.18 23.87
CA SER A 54 -64.40 -28.16 24.12
C SER A 54 -63.93 -26.96 24.96
N GLN A 55 -64.83 -26.03 25.33
CA GLN A 55 -64.48 -24.76 25.99
C GLN A 55 -63.36 -24.02 25.25
N SER A 56 -63.46 -23.97 23.92
CA SER A 56 -62.49 -23.27 23.06
C SER A 56 -63.19 -22.19 22.23
N TRP A 57 -62.42 -21.18 21.84
CA TRP A 57 -62.84 -20.08 20.99
C TRP A 57 -62.14 -20.19 19.64
N ASP A 58 -62.94 -20.22 18.58
CA ASP A 58 -62.48 -20.34 17.21
C ASP A 58 -62.75 -19.01 16.48
N CYS A 59 -61.73 -18.45 15.82
CA CYS A 59 -61.92 -17.30 14.92
C CYS A 59 -61.89 -17.77 13.47
N LEU A 60 -62.96 -17.49 12.73
CA LEU A 60 -63.10 -17.82 11.32
C LEU A 60 -63.02 -16.58 10.46
N LEU A 61 -62.37 -16.71 9.30
CA LEU A 61 -62.45 -15.79 8.19
C LEU A 61 -63.31 -16.42 7.09
N LEU A 62 -64.40 -15.76 6.74
CA LEU A 62 -65.36 -16.18 5.72
C LEU A 62 -64.84 -15.75 4.33
N CYS A 63 -64.59 -16.71 3.46
CA CYS A 63 -64.10 -16.49 2.10
C CYS A 63 -65.27 -16.63 1.10
N PRO A 64 -65.75 -15.55 0.46
CA PRO A 64 -66.85 -15.60 -0.51
C PRO A 64 -66.58 -16.48 -1.72
N GLU A 65 -65.29 -16.66 -2.06
CA GLU A 65 -64.83 -17.44 -3.21
C GLU A 65 -65.03 -18.95 -2.98
N THR A 66 -65.10 -19.39 -1.72
CA THR A 66 -65.33 -20.78 -1.31
C THR A 66 -66.43 -20.83 -0.23
N PRO A 67 -67.71 -20.69 -0.59
CA PRO A 67 -68.81 -20.51 0.37
C PRO A 67 -69.03 -21.73 1.31
N THR A 68 -68.43 -22.87 1.00
CA THR A 68 -68.49 -24.10 1.81
C THR A 68 -67.35 -24.23 2.82
N LEU A 69 -66.27 -23.45 2.68
CA LEU A 69 -65.07 -23.52 3.51
C LEU A 69 -64.74 -22.14 4.10
N ALA A 70 -64.35 -22.11 5.36
CA ALA A 70 -63.83 -20.93 6.04
C ALA A 70 -62.40 -21.18 6.51
N LEU A 71 -61.61 -20.11 6.63
CA LEU A 71 -60.27 -20.19 7.21
C LEU A 71 -60.36 -19.99 8.71
N ARG A 72 -60.08 -21.03 9.49
CA ARG A 72 -59.95 -20.91 10.94
C ARG A 72 -58.60 -20.33 11.29
N LEU A 73 -58.58 -19.08 11.73
CA LEU A 73 -57.36 -18.31 12.04
C LEU A 73 -56.71 -18.72 13.36
N PHE A 74 -57.52 -19.03 14.38
CA PHE A 74 -57.05 -19.58 15.64
C PHE A 74 -58.12 -20.45 16.31
N GLN A 75 -57.67 -21.29 17.24
CA GLN A 75 -58.46 -22.05 18.20
C GLN A 75 -57.74 -21.97 19.56
N VAL A 76 -58.23 -21.12 20.46
CA VAL A 76 -57.62 -20.88 21.78
C VAL A 76 -58.57 -21.28 22.90
N THR A 77 -58.03 -21.55 24.09
CA THR A 77 -58.81 -21.93 25.29
C THR A 77 -58.97 -20.79 26.29
N SER A 78 -58.38 -19.62 26.03
CA SER A 78 -58.50 -18.41 26.85
C SER A 78 -59.47 -17.44 26.19
N GLU A 79 -60.49 -17.01 26.93
CA GLU A 79 -61.45 -16.00 26.46
C GLU A 79 -60.80 -14.63 26.24
N GLU A 80 -59.83 -14.28 27.09
CA GLU A 80 -59.11 -13.01 27.01
C GLU A 80 -58.27 -12.93 25.73
N ASP A 81 -57.49 -13.98 25.43
CA ASP A 81 -56.70 -14.07 24.20
C ASP A 81 -57.60 -14.08 22.96
N ALA A 82 -58.74 -14.79 23.03
CA ALA A 82 -59.70 -14.87 21.93
C ALA A 82 -60.26 -13.49 21.57
N LEU A 83 -60.66 -12.70 22.58
CA LEU A 83 -61.21 -11.36 22.36
C LEU A 83 -60.13 -10.37 21.91
N LEU A 84 -58.92 -10.45 22.47
CA LEU A 84 -57.78 -9.62 22.09
C LEU A 84 -57.42 -9.84 20.61
N TRP A 85 -57.13 -11.09 20.22
CA TRP A 85 -56.71 -11.41 18.86
C TRP A 85 -57.84 -11.27 17.84
N PHE A 86 -59.09 -11.56 18.22
CA PHE A 86 -60.24 -11.30 17.34
C PHE A 86 -60.33 -9.82 16.98
N THR A 87 -60.17 -8.92 17.95
CA THR A 87 -60.21 -7.47 17.72
C THR A 87 -59.04 -7.00 16.83
N GLN A 88 -57.84 -7.54 17.03
CA GLN A 88 -56.69 -7.23 16.18
C GLN A 88 -56.88 -7.75 14.75
N TYR A 89 -57.37 -8.98 14.58
CA TYR A 89 -57.58 -9.59 13.27
C TYR A 89 -58.73 -8.95 12.51
N SER A 90 -59.84 -8.62 13.16
CA SER A 90 -60.99 -7.97 12.50
C SER A 90 -60.62 -6.59 11.93
N LEU A 91 -59.78 -5.84 12.65
CA LEU A 91 -59.29 -4.53 12.23
C LEU A 91 -58.26 -4.64 11.09
N LYS A 92 -57.21 -5.46 11.27
CA LYS A 92 -56.03 -5.45 10.40
C LYS A 92 -56.16 -6.37 9.18
N LEU A 93 -57.00 -7.40 9.19
CA LEU A 93 -57.12 -8.32 8.04
C LEU A 93 -57.96 -7.76 6.89
N ARG A 94 -58.75 -6.71 7.14
CA ARG A 94 -59.70 -6.18 6.17
C ARG A 94 -59.10 -5.84 4.80
N PRO A 95 -58.01 -5.04 4.73
CA PRO A 95 -57.42 -4.71 3.43
C PRO A 95 -56.90 -5.93 2.66
N PHE A 96 -56.49 -6.98 3.37
CA PHE A 96 -55.94 -8.18 2.74
C PHE A 96 -57.01 -9.06 2.11
N TYR A 97 -58.14 -9.32 2.77
CA TYR A 97 -59.20 -10.15 2.16
C TYR A 97 -60.06 -9.39 1.15
N GLU A 98 -60.03 -8.05 1.15
CA GLU A 98 -60.70 -7.24 0.12
C GLU A 98 -59.88 -7.16 -1.16
N MET A 99 -58.55 -7.19 -1.06
CA MET A 99 -57.62 -7.07 -2.20
C MET A 99 -57.07 -8.41 -2.70
N LEU A 100 -56.97 -9.43 -1.82
CA LEU A 100 -56.36 -10.72 -2.12
C LEU A 100 -57.36 -11.87 -1.95
N SER A 101 -57.18 -12.91 -2.76
CA SER A 101 -57.80 -14.22 -2.51
C SER A 101 -56.98 -14.97 -1.45
N LEU A 102 -57.29 -14.75 -0.17
CA LEU A 102 -56.55 -15.36 0.95
C LEU A 102 -56.70 -16.89 0.99
N LYS A 103 -55.57 -17.59 0.90
CA LYS A 103 -55.44 -19.03 1.17
C LYS A 103 -54.84 -19.24 2.56
N ALA A 104 -54.94 -20.46 3.10
CA ALA A 104 -54.43 -20.78 4.44
C ALA A 104 -52.96 -20.37 4.66
N GLU A 105 -52.08 -20.56 3.68
CA GLU A 105 -50.66 -20.19 3.77
C GLU A 105 -50.45 -18.67 3.86
N THR A 106 -51.10 -17.89 2.99
CA THR A 106 -51.02 -16.42 2.98
C THR A 106 -51.65 -15.82 4.24
N ALA A 107 -52.80 -16.35 4.66
CA ALA A 107 -53.46 -15.93 5.89
C ALA A 107 -52.62 -16.28 7.13
N GLN A 108 -51.88 -17.40 7.12
CA GLN A 108 -50.94 -17.75 8.19
C GLN A 108 -49.83 -16.70 8.31
N LEU A 109 -49.19 -16.32 7.20
CA LEU A 109 -48.12 -15.32 7.19
C LEU A 109 -48.60 -13.97 7.77
N ILE A 110 -49.77 -13.49 7.34
CA ILE A 110 -50.34 -12.22 7.80
C ILE A 110 -50.74 -12.29 9.28
N THR A 111 -51.40 -13.38 9.71
CA THR A 111 -51.84 -13.53 11.11
C THR A 111 -50.69 -13.76 12.08
N ASP A 112 -49.61 -14.41 11.64
CA ASP A 112 -48.39 -14.54 12.45
C ASP A 112 -47.65 -13.20 12.54
N CYS A 113 -47.60 -12.41 11.46
CA CYS A 113 -47.06 -11.04 11.48
C CYS A 113 -47.80 -10.16 12.49
N ILE A 114 -49.14 -10.16 12.47
CA ILE A 114 -49.97 -9.40 13.43
C ILE A 114 -49.67 -9.82 14.88
N ARG A 115 -49.39 -11.12 15.11
CA ARG A 115 -49.12 -11.63 16.45
C ARG A 115 -47.72 -11.28 16.94
N ASN A 116 -46.73 -11.35 16.06
CA ASN A 116 -45.35 -11.02 16.38
C ASN A 116 -45.15 -9.53 16.60
N HIS A 117 -45.95 -8.69 15.92
CA HIS A 117 -45.87 -7.22 16.00
C HIS A 117 -47.26 -6.58 16.19
N PRO A 118 -47.84 -6.63 17.42
CA PRO A 118 -49.19 -6.13 17.68
C PRO A 118 -49.35 -4.61 17.49
N ASP A 119 -48.26 -3.85 17.58
CA ASP A 119 -48.19 -2.40 17.40
C ASP A 119 -48.06 -1.97 15.94
N TRP A 120 -47.78 -2.89 15.02
CA TRP A 120 -47.65 -2.57 13.59
C TRP A 120 -48.98 -2.19 12.95
N SER A 121 -48.93 -1.14 12.11
CA SER A 121 -50.07 -0.75 11.26
C SER A 121 -50.32 -1.76 10.14
N THR A 122 -51.46 -1.64 9.46
CA THR A 122 -51.78 -2.52 8.34
C THR A 122 -50.81 -2.33 7.17
N ALA A 123 -50.28 -1.10 7.01
CA ALA A 123 -49.22 -0.79 6.06
C ALA A 123 -47.89 -1.50 6.37
N HIS A 124 -47.48 -1.60 7.64
CA HIS A 124 -46.27 -2.36 8.01
C HIS A 124 -46.41 -3.84 7.67
N ILE A 125 -47.58 -4.41 7.96
CA ILE A 125 -47.88 -5.82 7.67
C ILE A 125 -47.89 -6.07 6.16
N ALA A 126 -48.45 -5.16 5.37
CA ALA A 126 -48.46 -5.28 3.90
C ALA A 126 -47.03 -5.28 3.32
N VAL A 127 -46.13 -4.48 3.88
CA VAL A 127 -44.70 -4.44 3.50
C VAL A 127 -43.96 -5.71 3.95
N ASP A 128 -44.17 -6.20 5.18
CA ASP A 128 -43.53 -7.44 5.67
C ASP A 128 -43.94 -8.69 4.91
N THR A 129 -45.21 -8.78 4.58
CA THR A 129 -45.76 -9.92 3.85
C THR A 129 -45.53 -9.82 2.33
N GLY A 130 -44.97 -8.71 1.84
CA GLY A 130 -44.67 -8.49 0.42
C GLY A 130 -45.91 -8.25 -0.45
N HIS A 131 -47.06 -7.95 0.14
CA HIS A 131 -48.34 -7.78 -0.56
C HIS A 131 -48.53 -6.33 -1.02
N ARG A 132 -47.76 -5.95 -2.04
CA ARG A 132 -47.71 -4.59 -2.61
C ARG A 132 -49.08 -4.06 -3.05
N ASP A 133 -49.92 -4.91 -3.62
CA ASP A 133 -51.26 -4.50 -4.08
C ASP A 133 -52.15 -3.99 -2.93
N CYS A 134 -51.94 -4.49 -1.71
CA CYS A 134 -52.68 -4.04 -0.52
C CYS A 134 -52.32 -2.61 -0.12
N LEU A 135 -51.16 -2.08 -0.54
CA LEU A 135 -50.77 -0.70 -0.28
C LEU A 135 -51.77 0.28 -0.91
N LYS A 136 -52.40 -0.07 -2.04
CA LYS A 136 -53.40 0.77 -2.75
C LYS A 136 -54.73 0.89 -2.01
N HIS A 137 -54.97 0.07 -0.99
CA HIS A 137 -56.24 0.08 -0.26
C HIS A 137 -56.38 1.36 0.59
N ASN A 138 -57.56 2.00 0.57
CA ASN A 138 -57.80 3.29 1.26
C ASN A 138 -57.43 3.28 2.75
N HIS A 139 -57.70 2.18 3.46
CA HIS A 139 -57.34 2.05 4.87
C HIS A 139 -55.81 1.99 5.06
N VAL A 140 -55.10 1.28 4.17
CA VAL A 140 -53.63 1.17 4.23
C VAL A 140 -52.98 2.50 3.86
N GLN A 141 -53.52 3.22 2.88
CA GLN A 141 -53.11 4.58 2.51
C GLN A 141 -53.22 5.56 3.69
N SER A 142 -54.28 5.46 4.50
CA SER A 142 -54.42 6.30 5.70
C SER A 142 -53.34 6.04 6.77
N GLU A 143 -52.68 4.89 6.72
CA GLU A 143 -51.63 4.45 7.66
C GLU A 143 -50.23 4.39 7.02
N ILE A 144 -50.04 4.95 5.81
CA ILE A 144 -48.81 4.81 5.02
C ILE A 144 -47.58 5.43 5.71
N ASN A 145 -47.82 6.40 6.60
CA ASN A 145 -46.83 7.12 7.40
C ASN A 145 -46.94 6.81 8.89
N ALA A 146 -47.70 5.77 9.28
CA ALA A 146 -47.82 5.37 10.68
C ALA A 146 -46.46 4.97 11.25
N GLN A 147 -46.24 5.24 12.53
CA GLN A 147 -45.02 4.85 13.24
C GLN A 147 -45.34 3.73 14.23
N ASP A 148 -44.53 2.67 14.24
CA ASP A 148 -44.62 1.62 15.24
C ASP A 148 -44.09 2.06 16.61
N GLY A 149 -44.05 1.14 17.58
CA GLY A 149 -43.51 1.38 18.91
C GLY A 149 -42.03 1.81 18.93
N SER A 150 -41.29 1.66 17.83
CA SER A 150 -39.89 2.08 17.66
C SER A 150 -39.74 3.33 16.78
N GLY A 151 -40.85 3.92 16.32
CA GLY A 151 -40.83 5.06 15.41
C GLY A 151 -40.63 4.68 13.93
N ILE A 152 -40.54 3.38 13.61
CA ILE A 152 -40.32 2.86 12.27
C ILE A 152 -41.60 3.07 11.46
N THR A 153 -41.46 3.44 10.18
CA THR A 153 -42.58 3.56 9.24
C THR A 153 -42.57 2.40 8.23
N PRO A 154 -43.67 2.17 7.49
CA PRO A 154 -43.68 1.16 6.43
C PRO A 154 -42.57 1.36 5.40
N LEU A 155 -42.19 2.62 5.14
CA LEU A 155 -41.09 2.95 4.24
C LEU A 155 -39.71 2.60 4.83
N HIS A 156 -39.46 2.88 6.12
CA HIS A 156 -38.23 2.42 6.80
C HIS A 156 -38.10 0.91 6.70
N LEU A 157 -39.19 0.19 6.98
CA LEU A 157 -39.26 -1.25 6.97
C LEU A 157 -39.03 -1.85 5.56
N ALA A 158 -39.61 -1.22 4.52
CA ALA A 158 -39.37 -1.62 3.13
C ALA A 158 -37.90 -1.44 2.74
N CYS A 159 -37.25 -0.37 3.23
CA CYS A 159 -35.84 -0.10 3.00
C CYS A 159 -34.93 -1.10 3.72
N GLU A 160 -35.24 -1.43 4.99
CA GLU A 160 -34.49 -2.41 5.78
C GLU A 160 -34.55 -3.82 5.16
N ARG A 161 -35.73 -4.23 4.68
CA ARG A 161 -35.92 -5.52 3.99
C ARG A 161 -35.43 -5.55 2.54
N VAL A 162 -34.96 -4.41 2.03
CA VAL A 162 -34.49 -4.26 0.63
C VAL A 162 -35.59 -4.63 -0.39
N ASP A 163 -36.86 -4.35 -0.08
CA ASP A 163 -37.97 -4.60 -1.00
C ASP A 163 -38.18 -3.39 -1.93
N VAL A 164 -37.43 -3.38 -3.04
CA VAL A 164 -37.44 -2.32 -4.06
C VAL A 164 -38.85 -2.04 -4.59
N GLY A 165 -39.69 -3.06 -4.73
CA GLY A 165 -41.01 -2.84 -5.30
C GLY A 165 -42.01 -2.28 -4.29
N CYS A 166 -41.90 -2.65 -3.01
CA CYS A 166 -42.61 -1.94 -1.95
C CYS A 166 -42.11 -0.48 -1.86
N VAL A 167 -40.80 -0.24 -1.90
CA VAL A 167 -40.24 1.13 -1.89
C VAL A 167 -40.78 1.95 -3.05
N ARG A 168 -40.82 1.40 -4.26
CA ARG A 168 -41.35 2.09 -5.45
C ARG A 168 -42.82 2.44 -5.31
N GLU A 169 -43.64 1.46 -4.94
CA GLU A 169 -45.09 1.65 -4.75
C GLU A 169 -45.40 2.66 -3.64
N LEU A 170 -44.62 2.64 -2.54
CA LEU A 170 -44.75 3.59 -1.45
C LEU A 170 -44.41 5.02 -1.87
N LEU A 171 -43.40 5.21 -2.71
CA LEU A 171 -42.94 6.54 -3.13
C LEU A 171 -43.72 7.09 -4.32
N GLU A 172 -43.88 6.30 -5.39
CA GLU A 172 -44.49 6.75 -6.66
C GLU A 172 -46.01 6.85 -6.53
N GLU A 173 -46.66 5.79 -6.02
CA GLU A 173 -48.13 5.68 -6.03
C GLU A 173 -48.75 6.14 -4.71
N SER A 174 -48.11 5.83 -3.56
CA SER A 174 -48.67 6.12 -2.23
C SER A 174 -48.17 7.42 -1.59
N GLN A 175 -47.20 8.11 -2.23
CA GLN A 175 -46.66 9.40 -1.78
C GLN A 175 -46.23 9.39 -0.30
N ALA A 176 -45.57 8.32 0.14
CA ALA A 176 -45.06 8.18 1.50
C ALA A 176 -44.02 9.25 1.83
N ARG A 177 -44.03 9.77 3.07
CA ARG A 177 -43.10 10.81 3.52
C ARG A 177 -41.74 10.21 3.82
N THR A 178 -40.69 10.83 3.27
CA THR A 178 -39.31 10.32 3.36
C THR A 178 -38.49 10.97 4.49
N ASN A 179 -39.04 11.98 5.17
CA ASN A 179 -38.37 12.79 6.20
C ASN A 179 -38.80 12.44 7.64
N ILE A 180 -39.58 11.38 7.82
CA ILE A 180 -39.95 10.89 9.16
C ILE A 180 -38.73 10.20 9.74
N LYS A 181 -38.45 10.43 11.02
CA LYS A 181 -37.35 9.83 11.76
C LYS A 181 -37.86 8.79 12.75
N ASP A 182 -37.14 7.68 12.86
CA ASP A 182 -37.36 6.68 13.90
C ASP A 182 -36.80 7.16 15.26
N LYS A 183 -36.82 6.29 16.29
CA LYS A 183 -36.26 6.61 17.60
C LYS A 183 -34.73 6.79 17.63
N ASN A 184 -34.01 6.26 16.65
CA ASN A 184 -32.57 6.48 16.47
C ASN A 184 -32.27 7.76 15.68
N GLY A 185 -33.31 8.48 15.23
CA GLY A 185 -33.17 9.63 14.35
C GLY A 185 -32.89 9.25 12.89
N ASP A 186 -32.93 7.96 12.55
CA ASP A 186 -32.70 7.46 11.21
C ASP A 186 -33.92 7.78 10.33
N THR A 187 -33.64 8.24 9.12
CA THR A 187 -34.65 8.39 8.06
C THR A 187 -34.73 7.10 7.24
N ALA A 188 -35.75 6.97 6.39
CA ALA A 188 -35.86 5.84 5.46
C ALA A 188 -34.61 5.67 4.60
N MET A 189 -33.93 6.78 4.31
CA MET A 189 -32.64 6.75 3.64
C MET A 189 -31.59 6.04 4.49
N HIS A 190 -31.35 6.44 5.73
CA HIS A 190 -30.39 5.76 6.63
C HIS A 190 -30.64 4.24 6.68
N CYS A 191 -31.89 3.80 6.85
CA CYS A 191 -32.25 2.38 6.87
C CYS A 191 -31.90 1.64 5.56
N ALA A 192 -32.11 2.28 4.40
CA ALA A 192 -31.76 1.71 3.10
C ALA A 192 -30.24 1.43 2.97
N TYR A 193 -29.40 2.23 3.65
CA TYR A 193 -27.95 2.05 3.66
C TYR A 193 -27.45 1.13 4.77
N ILE A 194 -28.31 0.72 5.71
CA ILE A 194 -28.04 -0.30 6.74
C ILE A 194 -28.42 -1.71 6.22
N GLY A 195 -29.52 -1.84 5.46
CA GLY A 195 -29.96 -3.12 4.85
C GLY A 195 -28.99 -3.65 3.79
N GLY A 196 -28.57 -4.91 3.87
CA GLY A 196 -27.30 -5.43 3.32
C GLY A 196 -27.10 -5.64 1.79
N VAL A 197 -27.75 -4.91 0.86
CA VAL A 197 -27.57 -5.10 -0.62
C VAL A 197 -27.61 -3.77 -1.41
N PRO A 198 -26.83 -3.55 -2.50
CA PRO A 198 -26.14 -2.25 -2.66
C PRO A 198 -26.79 -1.07 -3.42
N THR A 199 -27.83 -1.18 -4.25
CA THR A 199 -28.07 -0.08 -5.23
C THR A 199 -29.51 0.30 -5.52
N LEU A 200 -30.45 -0.64 -5.57
CA LEU A 200 -31.78 -0.34 -6.12
C LEU A 200 -32.66 0.52 -5.19
N CYS A 201 -32.84 0.15 -3.91
CA CYS A 201 -33.61 0.99 -2.98
C CYS A 201 -32.99 2.38 -2.82
N PRO A 202 -31.66 2.51 -2.66
CA PRO A 202 -31.05 3.83 -2.55
C PRO A 202 -31.13 4.68 -3.84
N GLN A 203 -30.99 4.09 -5.02
CA GLN A 203 -31.19 4.80 -6.30
C GLN A 203 -32.62 5.31 -6.46
N VAL A 204 -33.62 4.48 -6.12
CA VAL A 204 -35.04 4.86 -6.18
C VAL A 204 -35.33 6.02 -5.21
N LEU A 205 -34.75 5.99 -4.01
CA LEU A 205 -34.88 7.08 -3.05
C LEU A 205 -34.20 8.37 -3.55
N CYS A 206 -33.01 8.27 -4.15
CA CYS A 206 -32.30 9.44 -4.68
C CYS A 206 -33.01 10.09 -5.88
N ALA A 207 -33.66 9.30 -6.74
CA ALA A 207 -34.37 9.79 -7.92
C ALA A 207 -35.58 10.71 -7.60
N GLN A 208 -36.14 10.61 -6.40
CA GLN A 208 -37.31 11.39 -5.96
C GLN A 208 -36.94 12.65 -5.16
N LEU A 209 -35.66 13.07 -5.14
CA LEU A 209 -35.18 14.23 -4.35
C LEU A 209 -35.59 14.15 -2.86
N CYS A 210 -35.32 13.00 -2.23
CA CYS A 210 -35.59 12.82 -0.81
C CYS A 210 -34.93 13.90 0.04
N ALA A 211 -35.71 14.63 0.84
CA ALA A 211 -35.23 15.68 1.74
C ALA A 211 -34.16 15.18 2.76
N GLY A 212 -34.12 13.87 3.02
CA GLY A 212 -33.25 13.23 4.01
C GLY A 212 -31.81 12.93 3.56
N VAL A 213 -31.41 13.26 2.33
CA VAL A 213 -30.06 12.93 1.77
C VAL A 213 -28.90 13.46 2.60
N ASN A 214 -29.08 14.62 3.24
CA ASN A 214 -28.06 15.28 4.05
C ASN A 214 -28.50 15.44 5.52
N GLU A 215 -29.61 14.82 5.92
CA GLU A 215 -30.07 14.89 7.31
C GLU A 215 -29.22 14.01 8.21
N LEU A 216 -28.98 14.48 9.44
CA LEU A 216 -28.26 13.73 10.46
C LEU A 216 -29.23 12.90 11.31
N ASN A 217 -28.82 11.68 11.65
CA ASN A 217 -29.45 10.85 12.67
C ASN A 217 -29.02 11.27 14.09
N ALA A 218 -29.47 10.55 15.13
CA ALA A 218 -29.14 10.90 16.52
C ALA A 218 -27.64 10.70 16.85
N GLN A 219 -26.91 9.91 16.06
CA GLN A 219 -25.46 9.75 16.17
C GLN A 219 -24.69 10.85 15.42
N GLY A 220 -25.38 11.80 14.78
CA GLY A 220 -24.75 12.85 13.99
C GLY A 220 -24.16 12.33 12.67
N GLU A 221 -24.69 11.25 12.12
CA GLU A 221 -24.28 10.69 10.84
C GLU A 221 -25.31 11.05 9.76
N ALA A 222 -24.84 11.53 8.61
CA ALA A 222 -25.66 11.58 7.39
C ALA A 222 -25.61 10.21 6.68
N PRO A 223 -26.49 9.92 5.71
CA PRO A 223 -26.42 8.68 4.92
C PRO A 223 -25.05 8.45 4.29
N LEU A 224 -24.38 9.53 3.86
CA LEU A 224 -23.01 9.46 3.30
C LEU A 224 -22.00 8.98 4.35
N HIS A 225 -22.09 9.45 5.60
CA HIS A 225 -21.26 8.99 6.72
C HIS A 225 -21.48 7.51 7.02
N VAL A 226 -22.73 7.06 7.06
CA VAL A 226 -23.08 5.64 7.27
C VAL A 226 -22.48 4.76 6.18
N SER A 227 -22.55 5.20 4.92
CA SER A 227 -21.94 4.47 3.79
C SER A 227 -20.42 4.36 3.91
N CYS A 228 -19.75 5.42 4.36
CA CYS A 228 -18.31 5.44 4.63
C CYS A 228 -17.93 4.56 5.81
N ARG A 229 -18.73 4.53 6.89
CA ARG A 229 -18.47 3.69 8.06
C ARG A 229 -18.65 2.20 7.77
N LEU A 230 -19.58 1.85 6.88
CA LEU A 230 -19.89 0.47 6.50
C LEU A 230 -19.11 -0.02 5.26
N GLY A 231 -18.28 0.81 4.63
CA GLY A 231 -17.51 0.46 3.43
C GLY A 231 -18.36 0.21 2.18
N ARG A 232 -19.56 0.80 2.09
CA ARG A 232 -20.53 0.52 1.02
C ARG A 232 -20.36 1.44 -0.20
N VAL A 233 -19.34 1.17 -0.99
CA VAL A 233 -18.91 2.00 -2.15
C VAL A 233 -20.03 2.27 -3.16
N GLN A 234 -20.80 1.24 -3.55
CA GLN A 234 -21.85 1.40 -4.57
C GLN A 234 -23.01 2.26 -4.07
N SER A 235 -23.31 2.15 -2.78
CA SER A 235 -24.35 2.95 -2.15
C SER A 235 -23.86 4.39 -2.00
N LEU A 236 -22.60 4.60 -1.62
CA LEU A 236 -21.94 5.91 -1.61
C LEU A 236 -22.01 6.59 -2.99
N LYS A 237 -21.75 5.86 -4.09
CA LYS A 237 -21.92 6.39 -5.46
C LYS A 237 -23.34 6.88 -5.73
N ALA A 238 -24.33 6.06 -5.39
CA ALA A 238 -25.74 6.42 -5.58
C ALA A 238 -26.12 7.67 -4.77
N LEU A 239 -25.56 7.86 -3.57
CA LEU A 239 -25.76 9.09 -2.78
C LEU A 239 -25.19 10.33 -3.48
N LEU A 240 -23.95 10.22 -3.97
CA LEU A 240 -23.28 11.33 -4.65
C LEU A 240 -23.99 11.71 -5.95
N GLU A 241 -24.43 10.72 -6.74
CA GLU A 241 -25.29 10.92 -7.91
C GLU A 241 -26.66 11.51 -7.53
N GLY A 242 -27.17 11.16 -6.34
CA GLY A 242 -28.41 11.65 -5.76
C GLY A 242 -28.34 13.05 -5.11
N GLY A 243 -27.20 13.75 -5.21
CA GLY A 243 -27.02 15.09 -4.66
C GLY A 243 -26.61 15.14 -3.18
N ALA A 244 -26.07 14.05 -2.63
CA ALA A 244 -25.43 14.08 -1.32
C ALA A 244 -24.20 14.98 -1.33
N LYS A 245 -24.07 15.80 -0.30
CA LYS A 245 -22.95 16.74 -0.20
C LYS A 245 -21.81 16.15 0.61
N CYS A 246 -20.59 16.36 0.13
CA CYS A 246 -19.38 15.96 0.84
C CYS A 246 -19.00 16.93 1.98
N ASP A 247 -19.65 18.08 2.10
CA ASP A 247 -19.39 19.11 3.11
C ASP A 247 -20.35 19.07 4.31
N VAL A 248 -21.12 17.99 4.48
CA VAL A 248 -21.96 17.80 5.67
C VAL A 248 -21.10 17.44 6.87
N ILE A 249 -21.14 18.26 7.92
CA ILE A 249 -20.39 18.02 9.15
C ILE A 249 -21.16 17.04 10.03
N GLY A 250 -20.62 15.83 10.20
CA GLY A 250 -21.13 14.83 11.13
C GLY A 250 -20.34 14.76 12.44
N ALA A 251 -20.63 13.74 13.26
CA ALA A 251 -19.95 13.52 14.55
C ALA A 251 -18.45 13.21 14.45
N THR A 252 -17.97 12.82 13.26
CA THR A 252 -16.57 12.51 12.96
C THR A 252 -15.98 13.45 11.91
N GLY A 253 -16.50 14.67 11.82
CA GLY A 253 -16.14 15.64 10.78
C GLY A 253 -16.86 15.36 9.47
N PHE A 254 -16.22 15.68 8.34
CA PHE A 254 -16.78 15.41 7.01
C PHE A 254 -16.83 13.89 6.68
N PRO A 255 -17.60 13.46 5.66
CA PRO A 255 -17.67 12.07 5.23
C PRO A 255 -16.31 11.48 4.87
N ILE A 256 -15.40 12.26 4.28
CA ILE A 256 -14.03 11.81 3.99
C ILE A 256 -13.29 11.42 5.27
N HIS A 257 -13.39 12.22 6.35
CA HIS A 257 -12.78 11.91 7.65
C HIS A 257 -13.33 10.63 8.26
N THR A 258 -14.62 10.36 8.04
CA THR A 258 -15.26 9.11 8.44
C THR A 258 -14.70 7.93 7.66
N ALA A 259 -14.58 8.04 6.33
CA ALA A 259 -13.94 7.02 5.51
C ALA A 259 -12.47 6.78 5.91
N MET A 260 -11.72 7.85 6.23
CA MET A 260 -10.35 7.76 6.75
C MET A 260 -10.30 7.04 8.10
N LYS A 261 -11.22 7.37 9.02
CA LYS A 261 -11.29 6.77 10.36
C LYS A 261 -11.50 5.25 10.31
N TYR A 262 -12.31 4.77 9.35
CA TYR A 262 -12.59 3.34 9.14
C TYR A 262 -11.67 2.68 8.10
N SER A 263 -10.72 3.42 7.53
CA SER A 263 -9.76 2.96 6.53
C SER A 263 -10.39 2.46 5.21
N GLU A 264 -11.53 3.04 4.80
CA GLU A 264 -12.29 2.61 3.63
C GLU A 264 -11.80 3.26 2.33
N LYS A 265 -10.76 2.68 1.73
CA LYS A 265 -10.05 3.17 0.54
C LYS A 265 -10.97 3.56 -0.62
N GLU A 266 -11.83 2.63 -1.03
CA GLU A 266 -12.69 2.84 -2.20
C GLU A 266 -13.70 3.96 -1.94
N CYS A 267 -14.18 4.13 -0.70
CA CYS A 267 -15.03 5.26 -0.34
C CYS A 267 -14.28 6.59 -0.46
N VAL A 268 -13.01 6.65 -0.02
CA VAL A 268 -12.16 7.85 -0.17
C VAL A 268 -11.97 8.22 -1.64
N LEU A 269 -11.70 7.23 -2.51
CA LEU A 269 -11.54 7.46 -3.94
C LEU A 269 -12.80 8.04 -4.58
N GLU A 270 -13.97 7.49 -4.29
CA GLU A 270 -15.22 7.98 -4.87
C GLU A 270 -15.59 9.38 -4.35
N ILE A 271 -15.31 9.69 -3.07
CA ILE A 271 -15.49 11.04 -2.54
C ILE A 271 -14.57 12.03 -3.25
N LEU A 272 -13.28 11.70 -3.44
CA LEU A 272 -12.33 12.58 -4.13
C LEU A 272 -12.65 12.76 -5.62
N ARG A 273 -13.25 11.74 -6.26
CA ARG A 273 -13.75 11.84 -7.64
C ARG A 273 -14.95 12.78 -7.75
N ALA A 274 -15.85 12.76 -6.76
CA ALA A 274 -17.01 13.65 -6.75
C ALA A 274 -16.66 15.08 -6.33
N ASP A 275 -15.76 15.24 -5.36
CA ASP A 275 -15.31 16.54 -4.86
C ASP A 275 -13.82 16.48 -4.48
N SER A 276 -12.97 16.93 -5.41
CA SER A 276 -11.53 17.06 -5.18
C SER A 276 -11.16 18.03 -4.05
N GLY A 277 -12.04 18.96 -3.69
CA GLY A 277 -11.83 19.90 -2.59
C GLY A 277 -11.75 19.22 -1.22
N GLN A 278 -12.31 18.02 -1.09
CA GLN A 278 -12.23 17.22 0.14
C GLN A 278 -10.81 16.85 0.52
N LEU A 279 -9.86 16.85 -0.43
CA LEU A 279 -8.45 16.56 -0.18
C LEU A 279 -7.80 17.54 0.82
N GLN A 280 -8.30 18.77 0.85
CA GLN A 280 -7.82 19.85 1.73
C GLN A 280 -8.87 20.26 2.78
N ALA A 281 -9.95 19.49 2.92
CA ALA A 281 -10.99 19.78 3.89
C ALA A 281 -10.43 19.57 5.30
N GLU A 282 -10.37 20.64 6.09
CA GLU A 282 -9.90 20.57 7.47
C GLU A 282 -10.99 19.96 8.37
N ASP A 283 -10.62 18.98 9.20
CA ASP A 283 -11.53 18.39 10.18
C ASP A 283 -12.06 19.49 11.12
N PRO A 284 -13.37 19.77 11.15
CA PRO A 284 -13.95 20.82 11.97
C PRO A 284 -13.78 20.60 13.50
N LEU A 285 -13.52 19.38 13.95
CA LEU A 285 -13.47 19.01 15.37
C LEU A 285 -12.07 19.15 15.96
N TYR A 286 -11.06 18.69 15.24
CA TYR A 286 -9.68 18.60 15.74
C TYR A 286 -8.67 19.32 14.84
N GLY A 287 -9.12 19.87 13.71
CA GLY A 287 -8.23 20.39 12.67
C GLY A 287 -7.59 19.28 11.84
N GLY A 288 -6.87 19.70 10.80
CA GLY A 288 -6.10 18.82 9.92
C GLY A 288 -6.89 18.23 8.75
N ILE A 289 -6.24 18.22 7.58
CA ILE A 289 -6.74 17.62 6.33
C ILE A 289 -6.77 16.08 6.39
N PRO A 290 -7.45 15.35 5.47
CA PRO A 290 -7.56 13.89 5.48
C PRO A 290 -6.24 13.14 5.64
N LEU A 291 -5.13 13.69 5.14
CA LEU A 291 -3.80 13.11 5.29
C LEU A 291 -3.40 12.90 6.76
N HIS A 292 -3.84 13.77 7.68
CA HIS A 292 -3.58 13.66 9.12
C HIS A 292 -4.24 12.43 9.74
N TRP A 293 -5.35 12.00 9.16
CA TRP A 293 -6.19 10.91 9.68
C TRP A 293 -5.82 9.55 9.10
N VAL A 294 -4.78 9.50 8.25
CA VAL A 294 -4.30 8.27 7.62
C VAL A 294 -3.79 7.28 8.67
N LYS A 295 -4.28 6.05 8.57
CA LYS A 295 -3.85 4.92 9.43
C LYS A 295 -3.00 3.88 8.70
N THR A 296 -3.09 3.81 7.37
CA THR A 296 -2.47 2.77 6.55
C THR A 296 -1.58 3.38 5.46
N ALA A 297 -0.51 2.70 5.09
CA ALA A 297 0.37 3.12 4.00
C ALA A 297 -0.38 3.29 2.67
N GLU A 298 -1.35 2.41 2.39
CA GLU A 298 -2.13 2.43 1.16
C GLU A 298 -2.97 3.71 1.02
N LEU A 299 -3.67 4.13 2.08
CA LEU A 299 -4.41 5.39 2.07
C LEU A 299 -3.47 6.59 1.97
N CYS A 300 -2.29 6.52 2.58
CA CYS A 300 -1.27 7.55 2.45
C CYS A 300 -0.85 7.74 0.99
N ARG A 301 -0.45 6.66 0.31
CA ARG A 301 -0.05 6.70 -1.11
C ARG A 301 -1.18 7.24 -1.98
N LEU A 302 -2.41 6.78 -1.75
CA LEU A 302 -3.58 7.23 -2.50
C LEU A 302 -3.81 8.73 -2.38
N LEU A 303 -3.73 9.31 -1.18
CA LEU A 303 -3.90 10.76 -1.01
C LEU A 303 -2.75 11.56 -1.66
N LEU A 304 -1.52 11.05 -1.58
CA LEU A 304 -0.35 11.69 -2.21
C LEU A 304 -0.42 11.64 -3.75
N GLU A 305 -0.82 10.50 -4.33
CA GLU A 305 -1.05 10.33 -5.77
C GLU A 305 -2.16 11.26 -6.30
N ASN A 306 -3.16 11.58 -5.46
CA ASN A 306 -4.22 12.53 -5.78
C ASN A 306 -3.84 13.99 -5.48
N GLY A 307 -2.58 14.28 -5.13
CA GLY A 307 -2.04 15.64 -5.01
C GLY A 307 -2.08 16.26 -3.61
N SER A 308 -2.18 15.45 -2.55
CA SER A 308 -2.11 15.96 -1.17
C SER A 308 -0.70 16.48 -0.84
N GLY A 309 -0.61 17.55 -0.05
CA GLY A 309 0.67 18.11 0.39
C GLY A 309 1.38 17.18 1.40
N VAL A 310 2.70 17.02 1.27
CA VAL A 310 3.48 15.92 1.91
C VAL A 310 3.85 16.16 3.39
N ASN A 311 3.22 17.10 4.09
CA ASN A 311 3.85 17.74 5.25
C ASN A 311 3.38 17.30 6.66
N TYR A 312 2.95 16.05 6.91
CA TYR A 312 2.47 15.67 8.25
C TYR A 312 2.66 14.20 8.62
N LEU A 313 3.30 13.91 9.77
CA LEU A 313 3.68 12.55 10.19
C LEU A 313 2.81 12.05 11.36
N SER A 314 2.08 10.93 11.20
CA SER A 314 1.17 10.39 12.23
C SER A 314 1.54 8.97 12.76
N ARG A 315 2.10 8.06 11.93
CA ARG A 315 2.45 6.66 12.28
C ARG A 315 3.60 6.12 11.44
N PHE A 316 4.44 5.19 11.93
CA PHE A 316 5.64 4.69 11.21
C PHE A 316 5.42 4.34 9.72
N GLU A 317 4.46 3.49 9.39
CA GLU A 317 4.19 3.10 7.99
C GLU A 317 3.77 4.29 7.11
N ALA A 318 2.83 5.11 7.61
CA ALA A 318 2.42 6.33 6.91
C ALA A 318 3.59 7.32 6.81
N SER A 319 4.42 7.40 7.85
CA SER A 319 5.60 8.24 7.93
C SER A 319 6.67 7.83 6.93
N MET A 320 6.91 6.54 6.73
CA MET A 320 7.81 6.04 5.69
C MET A 320 7.29 6.44 4.30
N VAL A 321 5.99 6.29 4.03
CA VAL A 321 5.41 6.76 2.77
C VAL A 321 5.63 8.26 2.58
N LEU A 322 5.40 9.08 3.62
CA LEU A 322 5.59 10.53 3.54
C LEU A 322 7.05 10.91 3.31
N LEU A 323 7.98 10.37 4.10
CA LEU A 323 9.42 10.62 3.98
C LEU A 323 9.93 10.21 2.60
N THR A 324 9.46 9.07 2.08
CA THR A 324 9.83 8.59 0.75
C THR A 324 9.15 9.38 -0.37
N HIS A 325 8.14 10.20 -0.10
CA HIS A 325 7.60 11.18 -1.05
C HIS A 325 8.16 12.59 -0.85
N GLY A 326 9.17 12.75 0.02
CA GLY A 326 9.88 14.01 0.21
C GLY A 326 9.34 14.88 1.34
N ALA A 327 8.60 14.32 2.30
CA ALA A 327 8.24 15.04 3.53
C ALA A 327 9.49 15.58 4.22
N ASP A 328 9.47 16.86 4.61
CA ASP A 328 10.54 17.45 5.39
C ASP A 328 10.37 17.08 6.88
N PRO A 329 11.30 16.31 7.47
CA PRO A 329 11.21 15.91 8.87
C PRO A 329 11.45 17.07 9.87
N ASN A 330 11.91 18.23 9.40
CA ASN A 330 12.30 19.38 10.21
C ASN A 330 11.21 20.44 10.38
N LEU A 331 10.04 20.24 9.77
CA LEU A 331 8.90 21.14 9.93
C LEU A 331 8.46 21.20 11.40
N ARG A 332 8.19 22.42 11.87
CA ARG A 332 7.74 22.70 13.24
C ARG A 332 6.22 22.74 13.29
N GLY A 333 5.63 21.93 14.17
CA GLY A 333 4.19 21.88 14.44
C GLY A 333 3.70 23.00 15.37
N GLN A 334 2.52 22.79 15.96
CA GLN A 334 1.82 23.80 16.79
C GLN A 334 2.57 24.23 18.05
N ASP A 335 3.41 23.35 18.64
CA ASP A 335 4.23 23.64 19.83
C ASP A 335 5.72 23.87 19.47
N GLY A 336 6.01 24.12 18.20
CA GLY A 336 7.38 24.14 17.68
C GLY A 336 8.04 22.76 17.58
N ASP A 337 7.34 21.70 18.00
CA ASP A 337 7.80 20.30 17.94
C ASP A 337 7.96 19.85 16.49
N THR A 338 9.13 19.31 16.15
CA THR A 338 9.34 18.56 14.90
C THR A 338 8.86 17.12 15.04
N ALA A 339 8.77 16.40 13.93
CA ALA A 339 8.42 14.98 13.98
C ALA A 339 9.38 14.14 14.83
N LEU A 340 10.65 14.54 14.92
CA LEU A 340 11.61 13.89 15.79
C LEU A 340 11.29 14.12 17.28
N HIS A 341 10.80 15.30 17.68
CA HIS A 341 10.33 15.56 19.04
C HIS A 341 9.19 14.61 19.42
N LEU A 342 8.20 14.47 18.53
CA LEU A 342 7.05 13.58 18.72
C LEU A 342 7.48 12.11 18.82
N ALA A 343 8.36 11.65 17.92
CA ALA A 343 8.87 10.28 17.94
C ALA A 343 9.64 9.96 19.23
N MET A 344 10.44 10.91 19.74
CA MET A 344 11.15 10.78 21.02
C MET A 344 10.19 10.73 22.22
N LYS A 345 9.12 11.54 22.21
CA LYS A 345 8.09 11.53 23.26
C LYS A 345 7.34 10.19 23.31
N MET A 346 7.15 9.56 22.16
CA MET A 346 6.50 8.24 22.01
C MET A 346 7.43 7.05 22.26
N ASP A 347 8.75 7.26 22.44
CA ASP A 347 9.78 6.21 22.55
C ASP A 347 9.78 5.21 21.36
N HIS A 348 9.44 5.69 20.15
CA HIS A 348 9.30 4.85 18.96
C HIS A 348 10.63 4.72 18.18
N MET A 349 11.47 3.77 18.56
CA MET A 349 12.83 3.58 18.02
C MET A 349 12.91 3.55 16.48
N GLU A 350 12.05 2.77 15.83
CA GLU A 350 12.09 2.64 14.36
C GLU A 350 11.79 3.95 13.64
N LEU A 351 10.80 4.71 14.12
CA LEU A 351 10.48 6.03 13.58
C LEU A 351 11.61 7.04 13.84
N ILE A 352 12.26 6.95 15.01
CA ILE A 352 13.41 7.79 15.33
C ILE A 352 14.57 7.52 14.36
N LYS A 353 14.93 6.25 14.13
CA LYS A 353 15.96 5.86 13.15
C LYS A 353 15.59 6.36 11.76
N ALA A 354 14.36 6.12 11.31
CA ALA A 354 13.88 6.55 10.01
C ALA A 354 14.01 8.08 9.85
N LEU A 355 13.51 8.87 10.81
CA LEU A 355 13.59 10.32 10.74
C LEU A 355 15.05 10.82 10.66
N ILE A 356 15.95 10.29 11.48
CA ILE A 356 17.37 10.68 11.46
C ILE A 356 18.02 10.29 10.12
N VAL A 357 17.77 9.07 9.64
CA VAL A 357 18.26 8.60 8.33
C VAL A 357 17.78 9.55 7.23
N PHE A 358 16.52 9.98 7.28
CA PHE A 358 15.93 10.91 6.32
C PHE A 358 16.32 12.39 6.53
N GLY A 359 17.22 12.70 7.48
CA GLY A 359 17.81 14.02 7.65
C GLY A 359 17.13 14.91 8.69
N ALA A 360 16.41 14.31 9.65
CA ALA A 360 15.90 15.04 10.81
C ALA A 360 17.07 15.65 11.62
N ASP A 361 16.98 16.94 11.88
CA ASP A 361 17.91 17.69 12.71
C ASP A 361 17.60 17.45 14.19
N VAL A 362 18.64 17.07 14.91
CA VAL A 362 18.63 16.73 16.34
C VAL A 362 18.82 17.96 17.23
N GLU A 363 19.12 19.13 16.65
CA GLU A 363 19.40 20.39 17.35
C GLU A 363 18.26 21.42 17.24
N ILE A 364 17.16 21.13 16.52
CA ILE A 364 16.01 22.04 16.47
C ILE A 364 15.37 22.12 17.86
N HIS A 365 15.05 23.32 18.30
CA HIS A 365 14.39 23.56 19.59
C HIS A 365 12.90 23.78 19.37
N ASN A 366 12.07 23.17 20.21
CA ASN A 366 10.63 23.48 20.27
C ASN A 366 10.36 24.80 21.01
N ASP A 367 9.09 25.18 21.17
CA ASP A 367 8.72 26.46 21.79
C ASP A 367 9.05 26.52 23.29
N LEU A 368 9.30 25.37 23.92
CA LEU A 368 9.79 25.26 25.30
C LEU A 368 11.32 25.32 25.38
N GLY A 369 12.02 25.43 24.25
CA GLY A 369 13.49 25.39 24.18
C GLY A 369 14.07 23.99 24.39
N GLU A 370 13.25 22.93 24.30
CA GLU A 370 13.73 21.55 24.39
C GLU A 370 14.23 21.08 23.01
N THR A 371 15.39 20.41 22.97
CA THR A 371 15.81 19.63 21.80
C THR A 371 15.20 18.22 21.84
N PRO A 372 15.12 17.48 20.71
CA PRO A 372 14.68 16.09 20.69
C PRO A 372 15.47 15.22 21.67
N GLY A 373 16.77 15.49 21.83
CA GLY A 373 17.61 14.78 22.80
C GLY A 373 17.27 15.07 24.25
N LEU A 374 16.83 16.29 24.58
CA LEU A 374 16.34 16.61 25.92
C LEU A 374 15.03 15.88 26.22
N ILE A 375 14.11 15.81 25.25
CA ILE A 375 12.87 15.04 25.36
C ILE A 375 13.16 13.56 25.56
N ALA A 376 14.09 12.99 24.81
CA ALA A 376 14.52 11.60 24.95
C ALA A 376 15.08 11.32 26.37
N ALA A 377 15.91 12.24 26.89
CA ALA A 377 16.47 12.12 28.23
C ALA A 377 15.42 12.18 29.34
N ARG A 378 14.32 12.92 29.13
CA ARG A 378 13.21 13.10 30.08
C ARG A 378 12.17 11.99 30.00
N SER A 379 11.84 11.54 28.79
CA SER A 379 10.64 10.72 28.51
C SER A 379 10.96 9.23 28.35
N SER A 380 12.12 8.88 27.78
CA SER A 380 12.48 7.48 27.52
C SER A 380 12.83 6.75 28.82
N LYS A 381 12.39 5.48 28.94
CA LYS A 381 12.57 4.63 30.13
C LYS A 381 13.44 3.40 29.77
N GLY A 382 14.20 2.89 30.74
CA GLY A 382 14.89 1.60 30.63
C GLY A 382 16.07 1.57 29.64
N SER A 383 16.15 0.50 28.83
CA SER A 383 17.23 0.22 27.88
C SER A 383 17.25 1.17 26.67
N ASN A 384 16.07 1.63 26.23
CA ASN A 384 15.93 2.51 25.06
C ASN A 384 16.61 3.85 25.27
N ARG A 385 16.53 4.42 26.48
CA ARG A 385 17.16 5.70 26.83
C ARG A 385 18.66 5.69 26.57
N LYS A 386 19.36 4.60 26.92
CA LYS A 386 20.81 4.49 26.70
C LYS A 386 21.11 4.46 25.20
N ILE A 387 20.38 3.65 24.45
CA ILE A 387 20.51 3.51 23.00
C ILE A 387 20.25 4.85 22.32
N LEU A 388 19.16 5.56 22.67
CA LEU A 388 18.81 6.86 22.12
C LEU A 388 19.85 7.94 22.41
N LEU A 389 20.37 7.99 23.63
CA LEU A 389 21.40 8.98 23.98
C LEU A 389 22.73 8.69 23.29
N ASP A 390 23.10 7.41 23.11
CA ASP A 390 24.30 7.03 22.36
C ASP A 390 24.12 7.30 20.85
N MET A 391 22.92 7.05 20.31
CA MET A 391 22.47 7.38 18.96
C MET A 391 22.52 8.90 18.68
N LEU A 392 22.07 9.73 19.62
CA LEU A 392 22.12 11.19 19.46
C LEU A 392 23.55 11.72 19.52
N ARG A 393 24.41 11.11 20.35
CA ARG A 393 25.85 11.43 20.36
C ARG A 393 26.50 11.11 19.01
N SER A 394 26.13 10.00 18.38
CA SER A 394 26.66 9.64 17.06
C SER A 394 26.11 10.49 15.91
N VAL A 395 25.13 11.35 16.16
CA VAL A 395 24.66 12.34 15.18
C VAL A 395 25.27 13.73 15.42
N GLY A 396 26.04 13.90 16.50
CA GLY A 396 26.82 15.10 16.77
C GLY A 396 26.24 16.06 17.80
N VAL A 397 25.27 15.62 18.63
CA VAL A 397 24.67 16.48 19.67
C VAL A 397 25.71 16.96 20.68
N GLN A 398 25.91 18.28 20.76
CA GLN A 398 26.76 18.88 21.79
C GLN A 398 26.03 18.82 23.13
N ARG A 399 26.67 18.25 24.16
CA ARG A 399 26.14 18.28 25.52
C ARG A 399 25.97 19.74 25.96
N CYS A 400 24.76 20.11 26.37
CA CYS A 400 24.54 21.29 27.19
C CYS A 400 25.33 21.13 28.50
N HIS A 401 26.47 21.81 28.61
CA HIS A 401 27.08 22.09 29.90
C HIS A 401 26.33 23.26 30.56
N PRO A 402 26.26 23.34 31.91
CA PRO A 402 25.79 24.57 32.57
C PRO A 402 26.59 25.76 32.04
N PRO A 403 26.01 26.96 31.95
CA PRO A 403 26.57 28.08 31.20
C PRO A 403 27.97 28.42 31.71
N ALA A 404 28.98 27.93 31.00
CA ALA A 404 30.35 28.35 31.21
C ALA A 404 30.52 29.71 30.51
N LYS A 405 31.21 30.62 31.20
CA LYS A 405 31.48 31.98 30.73
C LYS A 405 32.00 31.95 29.28
N SER A 406 31.38 32.79 28.44
CA SER A 406 31.72 33.17 27.05
C SER A 406 32.91 32.43 26.42
N PRO A 407 32.73 31.78 25.24
CA PRO A 407 33.85 31.18 24.54
C PRO A 407 34.88 32.26 24.15
N PRO A 408 36.19 31.95 24.16
CA PRO A 408 37.18 32.87 23.62
C PRO A 408 36.89 33.07 22.12
N PRO A 409 37.22 34.25 21.56
CA PRO A 409 36.95 34.55 20.17
C PRO A 409 37.68 33.54 19.26
N VAL A 410 36.92 33.03 18.28
CA VAL A 410 37.43 32.17 17.21
C VAL A 410 38.57 32.91 16.50
N PRO A 411 39.78 32.33 16.36
CA PRO A 411 40.83 32.97 15.59
C PRO A 411 40.38 33.11 14.14
N PRO A 412 40.69 34.22 13.46
CA PRO A 412 40.28 34.41 12.08
C PRO A 412 40.86 33.28 11.22
N ARG A 413 40.02 32.73 10.32
CA ARG A 413 40.47 31.80 9.27
C ARG A 413 41.75 32.37 8.65
N PRO A 414 42.84 31.60 8.55
CA PRO A 414 44.02 32.09 7.85
C PRO A 414 43.61 32.41 6.41
N ALA A 415 43.77 33.69 6.05
CA ALA A 415 43.72 34.08 4.65
C ALA A 415 44.69 33.19 3.89
N SER A 416 44.19 32.57 2.81
CA SER A 416 44.96 31.75 1.89
C SER A 416 46.21 32.52 1.45
N LYS A 417 47.36 32.21 2.07
CA LYS A 417 48.64 32.66 1.57
C LYS A 417 48.94 31.80 0.35
N THR A 418 48.80 32.40 -0.82
CA THR A 418 49.40 31.91 -2.06
C THR A 418 50.89 31.62 -1.81
N PRO A 419 51.35 30.37 -1.97
CA PRO A 419 52.76 30.13 -2.17
C PRO A 419 53.07 30.44 -3.63
N VAL A 420 53.68 31.60 -3.87
CA VAL A 420 54.45 31.82 -5.09
C VAL A 420 55.76 31.06 -4.92
N ILE A 421 55.79 29.79 -5.35
CA ILE A 421 57.02 29.08 -5.71
C ILE A 421 56.72 28.33 -7.00
N GLY A 422 57.41 28.73 -8.07
CA GLY A 422 57.22 28.19 -9.39
C GLY A 422 57.57 26.70 -9.47
N THR A 423 56.62 25.91 -9.92
CA THR A 423 56.85 24.64 -10.60
C THR A 423 55.92 24.59 -11.82
N LEU A 424 56.43 24.03 -12.92
CA LEU A 424 55.81 23.98 -14.23
C LEU A 424 54.33 23.54 -14.16
N TYR A 425 53.47 24.23 -14.90
CA TYR A 425 52.03 23.98 -15.07
C TYR A 425 51.70 22.49 -15.22
N SER A 426 51.36 21.79 -14.14
CA SER A 426 50.69 20.49 -14.19
C SER A 426 49.21 20.68 -13.85
N ARG A 427 48.32 20.19 -14.73
CA ARG A 427 46.87 20.20 -14.49
C ARG A 427 46.56 19.39 -13.22
N PRO A 428 45.54 19.76 -12.42
CA PRO A 428 45.18 19.03 -11.21
C PRO A 428 44.86 17.57 -11.54
N PRO A 429 45.23 16.63 -10.66
CA PRO A 429 45.03 15.21 -10.89
C PRO A 429 43.54 14.87 -11.04
N SER A 430 43.24 13.85 -11.84
CA SER A 430 41.87 13.35 -11.99
C SER A 430 41.45 12.50 -10.79
N ARG A 431 40.14 12.50 -10.53
CA ARG A 431 39.51 11.79 -9.41
C ARG A 431 38.50 10.77 -9.96
N LEU A 432 38.57 9.54 -9.47
CA LEU A 432 37.71 8.42 -9.87
C LEU A 432 36.82 7.99 -8.70
N LEU A 433 35.52 7.91 -8.94
CA LEU A 433 34.53 7.28 -8.07
C LEU A 433 34.14 5.90 -8.62
N CYS A 434 34.16 4.87 -7.79
CA CYS A 434 33.75 3.52 -8.12
C CYS A 434 32.61 3.08 -7.20
N LEU A 435 31.50 2.65 -7.78
CA LEU A 435 30.28 2.26 -7.09
C LEU A 435 29.99 0.78 -7.34
N ASP A 436 30.01 -0.02 -6.28
CA ASP A 436 29.80 -1.46 -6.37
C ASP A 436 28.34 -1.84 -6.71
N GLY A 437 28.15 -3.03 -7.25
CA GLY A 437 26.82 -3.65 -7.34
C GLY A 437 26.30 -4.17 -6.01
N GLY A 438 24.99 -4.46 -5.94
CA GLY A 438 24.38 -4.96 -4.69
C GLY A 438 22.86 -4.82 -4.56
N GLY A 439 22.10 -4.69 -5.65
CA GLY A 439 20.64 -4.60 -5.59
C GLY A 439 20.14 -3.39 -4.78
N ILE A 440 19.05 -3.55 -4.02
CA ILE A 440 18.45 -2.46 -3.23
C ILE A 440 19.40 -1.83 -2.21
N LYS A 441 20.48 -2.55 -1.84
CA LYS A 441 21.54 -2.05 -0.96
C LYS A 441 22.32 -0.86 -1.53
N GLY A 442 22.08 -0.46 -2.78
CA GLY A 442 22.54 0.85 -3.28
C GLY A 442 22.17 2.03 -2.40
N LEU A 443 21.12 1.90 -1.58
CA LEU A 443 20.81 2.85 -0.51
C LEU A 443 22.02 3.17 0.40
N VAL A 444 22.88 2.19 0.67
CA VAL A 444 24.14 2.37 1.42
C VAL A 444 25.10 3.32 0.69
N LEU A 445 25.26 3.15 -0.63
CA LEU A 445 26.07 4.02 -1.46
C LEU A 445 25.53 5.45 -1.44
N ILE A 446 24.21 5.59 -1.62
CA ILE A 446 23.52 6.88 -1.59
C ILE A 446 23.76 7.57 -0.24
N GLN A 447 23.62 6.88 0.88
CA GLN A 447 23.82 7.46 2.20
C GLN A 447 25.27 7.93 2.43
N MET A 448 26.26 7.18 1.95
CA MET A 448 27.66 7.61 2.00
C MET A 448 27.93 8.81 1.10
N LEU A 449 27.30 8.89 -0.08
CA LEU A 449 27.39 10.03 -0.98
C LEU A 449 26.73 11.28 -0.39
N ILE A 450 25.54 11.18 0.23
CA ILE A 450 24.91 12.27 0.98
C ILE A 450 25.87 12.83 2.04
N ALA A 451 26.51 11.94 2.80
CA ALA A 451 27.46 12.36 3.83
C ALA A 451 28.68 13.08 3.23
N LEU A 452 29.18 12.62 2.09
CA LEU A 452 30.29 13.25 1.37
C LEU A 452 29.90 14.62 0.79
N GLU A 453 28.72 14.75 0.19
CA GLU A 453 28.17 16.01 -0.31
C GLU A 453 27.99 17.01 0.84
N LYS A 454 27.51 16.56 2.01
CA LYS A 454 27.36 17.40 3.20
C LYS A 454 28.71 17.91 3.74
N GLN A 455 29.76 17.09 3.71
CA GLN A 455 31.10 17.49 4.18
C GLN A 455 31.80 18.43 3.19
N THR A 456 31.60 18.23 1.88
CA THR A 456 32.24 19.04 0.83
C THR A 456 31.46 20.30 0.49
N GLY A 457 30.14 20.33 0.75
CA GLY A 457 29.23 21.39 0.33
C GLY A 457 29.03 21.47 -1.18
N ARG A 458 29.36 20.40 -1.93
CA ARG A 458 29.29 20.33 -3.39
C ARG A 458 28.62 19.03 -3.84
N PRO A 459 27.89 19.02 -4.96
CA PRO A 459 27.28 17.80 -5.48
C PRO A 459 28.34 16.82 -6.00
N THR A 460 28.07 15.52 -5.86
CA THR A 460 28.97 14.41 -6.22
C THR A 460 29.47 14.53 -7.66
N ARG A 461 28.62 14.97 -8.58
CA ARG A 461 28.95 15.19 -10.01
C ARG A 461 30.15 16.12 -10.20
N GLU A 462 30.35 17.10 -9.32
CA GLU A 462 31.46 18.07 -9.42
C GLU A 462 32.74 17.60 -8.73
N LEU A 463 32.65 16.61 -7.85
CA LEU A 463 33.75 16.09 -7.05
C LEU A 463 34.64 15.12 -7.83
N PHE A 464 34.12 14.49 -8.88
CA PHE A 464 34.80 13.42 -9.62
C PHE A 464 34.88 13.72 -11.12
N ASP A 465 36.01 13.38 -11.74
CA ASP A 465 36.19 13.48 -13.20
C ASP A 465 35.70 12.20 -13.90
N TRP A 466 35.77 11.06 -13.19
CA TRP A 466 35.36 9.74 -13.65
C TRP A 466 34.44 9.06 -12.64
N VAL A 467 33.40 8.39 -13.12
CA VAL A 467 32.47 7.61 -12.31
C VAL A 467 32.29 6.23 -12.95
N ALA A 468 32.55 5.18 -12.19
CA ALA A 468 32.36 3.79 -12.59
C ALA A 468 31.30 3.12 -11.72
N GLY A 469 30.45 2.29 -12.32
CA GLY A 469 29.39 1.61 -11.59
C GLY A 469 29.05 0.23 -12.12
N THR A 470 28.67 -0.68 -11.23
CA THR A 470 28.17 -2.01 -11.57
C THR A 470 26.78 -2.22 -10.99
N SER A 471 25.86 -2.85 -11.73
CA SER A 471 24.50 -3.12 -11.27
C SER A 471 23.80 -1.85 -10.76
N THR A 472 23.28 -1.85 -9.53
CA THR A 472 22.76 -0.65 -8.87
C THR A 472 23.77 0.50 -8.78
N GLY A 473 25.07 0.24 -8.56
CA GLY A 473 26.11 1.27 -8.66
C GLY A 473 26.20 1.89 -10.06
N GLY A 474 25.88 1.12 -11.11
CA GLY A 474 25.73 1.60 -12.49
C GLY A 474 24.54 2.53 -12.67
N ILE A 475 23.38 2.17 -12.11
CA ILE A 475 22.18 3.03 -12.09
C ILE A 475 22.49 4.36 -11.37
N LEU A 476 23.17 4.30 -10.22
CA LEU A 476 23.57 5.49 -9.46
C LEU A 476 24.63 6.33 -10.19
N ALA A 477 25.62 5.70 -10.82
CA ALA A 477 26.60 6.40 -11.65
C ALA A 477 25.91 7.19 -12.77
N LEU A 478 24.93 6.57 -13.45
CA LEU A 478 24.11 7.24 -14.45
C LEU A 478 23.28 8.37 -13.85
N ALA A 479 22.72 8.20 -12.65
CA ALA A 479 21.97 9.25 -11.97
C ALA A 479 22.83 10.47 -11.58
N ILE A 480 24.06 10.25 -11.09
CA ILE A 480 25.02 11.30 -10.76
C ILE A 480 25.33 12.13 -12.02
N VAL A 481 25.58 11.46 -13.16
CA VAL A 481 25.88 12.16 -14.42
C VAL A 481 24.64 12.75 -15.11
N HIS A 482 23.45 12.57 -14.55
CA HIS A 482 22.25 13.35 -14.91
C HIS A 482 21.94 14.46 -13.88
N GLY A 483 22.80 14.66 -12.88
CA GLY A 483 22.66 15.75 -11.90
C GLY A 483 21.53 15.52 -10.89
N LYS A 484 21.12 14.27 -10.67
CA LYS A 484 20.10 13.93 -9.67
C LYS A 484 20.69 14.03 -8.26
N SER A 485 19.98 14.72 -7.35
CA SER A 485 20.40 14.84 -5.94
C SER A 485 20.34 13.49 -5.23
N MET A 486 21.26 13.25 -4.29
CA MET A 486 21.32 11.98 -3.57
C MET A 486 20.11 11.75 -2.66
N GLU A 487 19.54 12.80 -2.06
CA GLU A 487 18.32 12.72 -1.25
C GLU A 487 17.11 12.26 -2.08
N TYR A 488 16.97 12.81 -3.30
CA TYR A 488 15.97 12.35 -4.27
C TYR A 488 16.17 10.87 -4.59
N LEU A 489 17.41 10.43 -4.85
CA LEU A 489 17.71 9.04 -5.19
C LEU A 489 17.41 8.08 -4.03
N ARG A 490 17.68 8.48 -2.79
CA ARG A 490 17.29 7.69 -1.60
C ARG A 490 15.79 7.44 -1.60
N CYS A 491 14.99 8.51 -1.73
CA CYS A 491 13.53 8.43 -1.77
C CYS A 491 13.05 7.59 -2.96
N LEU A 492 13.68 7.77 -4.13
CA LEU A 492 13.38 7.04 -5.35
C LEU A 492 13.59 5.54 -5.20
N TYR A 493 14.66 5.10 -4.55
CA TYR A 493 14.93 3.67 -4.32
C TYR A 493 13.89 3.02 -3.40
N PHE A 494 13.45 3.72 -2.35
CA PHE A 494 12.35 3.26 -1.50
C PHE A 494 11.02 3.15 -2.24
N ARG A 495 10.75 4.01 -3.23
CA ARG A 495 9.55 3.88 -4.08
C ARG A 495 9.72 2.78 -5.13
N MET A 496 10.92 2.66 -5.72
CA MET A 496 11.24 1.70 -6.78
C MET A 496 11.11 0.26 -6.28
N LYS A 497 11.55 -0.06 -5.05
CA LYS A 497 11.49 -1.44 -4.52
C LYS A 497 10.07 -2.01 -4.54
N GLU A 498 9.07 -1.17 -4.30
CA GLU A 498 7.66 -1.56 -4.24
C GLU A 498 7.06 -1.79 -5.63
N GLN A 499 7.66 -1.20 -6.67
CA GLN A 499 7.23 -1.35 -8.06
C GLN A 499 7.96 -2.50 -8.78
N VAL A 500 9.24 -2.70 -8.45
CA VAL A 500 10.14 -3.59 -9.18
C VAL A 500 10.14 -5.01 -8.62
N PHE A 501 10.08 -5.18 -7.29
CA PHE A 501 10.17 -6.50 -6.65
C PHE A 501 8.79 -7.06 -6.29
N THR A 502 7.85 -6.99 -7.26
CA THR A 502 6.50 -7.52 -7.10
C THR A 502 6.35 -8.89 -7.75
N GLY A 503 5.80 -9.85 -7.02
CA GLY A 503 5.60 -11.22 -7.51
C GLY A 503 6.74 -12.18 -7.12
N SER A 504 6.94 -13.21 -7.94
CA SER A 504 7.94 -14.26 -7.71
C SER A 504 9.10 -14.16 -8.69
N ARG A 505 10.30 -14.53 -8.26
CA ARG A 505 11.49 -14.58 -9.13
C ARG A 505 11.36 -15.62 -10.26
N PRO A 506 11.91 -15.34 -11.47
CA PRO A 506 12.46 -14.05 -11.88
C PRO A 506 11.36 -13.01 -12.08
N TYR A 507 11.62 -11.77 -11.66
CA TYR A 507 10.69 -10.66 -11.78
C TYR A 507 10.47 -10.24 -13.24
N GLU A 508 9.29 -9.69 -13.52
CA GLU A 508 9.01 -9.07 -14.82
C GLU A 508 9.94 -7.87 -15.05
N SER A 509 10.49 -7.74 -16.25
CA SER A 509 11.42 -6.65 -16.56
C SER A 509 10.73 -5.30 -16.74
N ALA A 510 9.45 -5.29 -17.13
CA ALA A 510 8.73 -4.08 -17.52
C ALA A 510 8.71 -2.99 -16.42
N PRO A 511 8.42 -3.29 -15.14
CA PRO A 511 8.45 -2.26 -14.09
C PRO A 511 9.82 -1.59 -13.93
N LEU A 512 10.91 -2.35 -14.02
CA LEU A 512 12.27 -1.79 -13.95
C LEU A 512 12.61 -0.99 -15.21
N GLU A 513 12.22 -1.46 -16.39
CA GLU A 513 12.46 -0.74 -17.64
C GLU A 513 11.69 0.57 -17.70
N ASP A 514 10.40 0.57 -17.35
CA ASP A 514 9.56 1.78 -17.30
C ASP A 514 10.06 2.76 -16.24
N PHE A 515 10.53 2.26 -15.10
CA PHE A 515 11.24 3.06 -14.11
C PHE A 515 12.46 3.75 -14.71
N LEU A 516 13.36 2.99 -15.35
CA LEU A 516 14.59 3.54 -15.92
C LEU A 516 14.30 4.53 -17.06
N LYS A 517 13.29 4.26 -17.90
CA LYS A 517 12.84 5.17 -18.96
C LYS A 517 12.27 6.48 -18.40
N ARG A 518 11.42 6.43 -17.38
CA ARG A 518 10.90 7.65 -16.72
C ARG A 518 12.01 8.48 -16.10
N GLU A 519 12.98 7.81 -15.48
CA GLU A 519 14.06 8.47 -14.75
C GLU A 519 15.15 9.03 -15.67
N PHE A 520 15.54 8.32 -16.72
CA PHE A 520 16.65 8.74 -17.59
C PHE A 520 16.20 9.30 -18.94
N GLY A 521 14.91 9.20 -19.28
CA GLY A 521 14.38 9.47 -20.61
C GLY A 521 14.48 8.25 -21.53
N GLU A 522 13.46 8.03 -22.35
CA GLU A 522 13.38 6.87 -23.24
C GLU A 522 14.40 6.95 -24.39
N ASP A 523 14.67 8.16 -24.89
CA ASP A 523 15.54 8.41 -26.05
C ASP A 523 16.91 8.98 -25.67
N THR A 524 17.19 9.17 -24.38
CA THR A 524 18.45 9.77 -23.91
C THR A 524 19.62 8.83 -24.18
N LYS A 525 20.61 9.33 -24.92
CA LYS A 525 21.80 8.57 -25.30
C LYS A 525 22.94 8.80 -24.32
N MET A 526 23.79 7.80 -24.18
CA MET A 526 25.01 7.89 -23.35
C MET A 526 25.89 9.07 -23.79
N ALA A 527 26.01 9.31 -25.09
CA ALA A 527 26.80 10.40 -25.65
C ALA A 527 26.21 11.81 -25.40
N ASP A 528 24.94 11.92 -25.00
CA ASP A 528 24.32 13.21 -24.68
C ASP A 528 24.89 13.79 -23.36
N VAL A 529 25.45 12.93 -22.51
CA VAL A 529 26.06 13.31 -21.24
C VAL A 529 27.55 13.49 -21.41
N GLN A 530 28.07 14.71 -21.24
CA GLN A 530 29.48 15.01 -21.52
C GLN A 530 30.42 14.94 -20.30
N PHE A 531 29.90 15.13 -19.09
CA PHE A 531 30.70 15.17 -17.85
C PHE A 531 29.88 14.75 -16.63
N PRO A 532 30.45 14.04 -15.64
CA PRO A 532 31.76 13.39 -15.67
C PRO A 532 31.80 12.23 -16.67
N ARG A 533 32.98 11.68 -16.92
CA ARG A 533 33.12 10.48 -17.75
C ARG A 533 32.56 9.28 -16.98
N VAL A 534 31.56 8.60 -17.52
CA VAL A 534 30.89 7.48 -16.87
C VAL A 534 31.19 6.16 -17.58
N MET A 535 31.40 5.12 -16.80
CA MET A 535 31.50 3.75 -17.28
C MET A 535 30.63 2.80 -16.46
N VAL A 536 29.82 1.99 -17.14
CA VAL A 536 28.88 1.06 -16.51
C VAL A 536 29.17 -0.36 -17.00
N THR A 537 29.40 -1.29 -16.08
CA THR A 537 29.83 -2.65 -16.40
C THR A 537 28.65 -3.58 -16.70
N SER A 538 28.86 -4.56 -17.58
CA SER A 538 27.91 -5.64 -17.86
C SER A 538 28.66 -6.83 -18.48
N VAL A 539 28.07 -8.02 -18.46
CA VAL A 539 28.66 -9.22 -19.04
C VAL A 539 28.01 -9.57 -20.37
N LEU A 540 28.81 -9.70 -21.42
CA LEU A 540 28.42 -10.27 -22.71
C LEU A 540 28.32 -11.78 -22.57
N ALA A 541 27.08 -12.28 -22.57
CA ALA A 541 26.75 -13.68 -22.33
C ALA A 541 26.36 -14.45 -23.61
N ASP A 542 26.43 -13.82 -24.78
CA ASP A 542 26.22 -14.46 -26.10
C ASP A 542 27.43 -15.27 -26.59
N ARG A 543 28.46 -15.41 -25.77
CA ARG A 543 29.76 -16.01 -26.09
C ARG A 543 30.32 -16.80 -24.92
N HIS A 544 31.17 -17.77 -25.21
CA HIS A 544 31.91 -18.53 -24.21
C HIS A 544 33.41 -18.55 -24.57
N PRO A 545 34.30 -18.08 -23.69
CA PRO A 545 34.02 -17.47 -22.38
C PRO A 545 33.28 -16.14 -22.48
N GLY A 546 32.48 -15.80 -21.46
CA GLY A 546 31.80 -14.49 -21.38
C GLY A 546 32.80 -13.35 -21.22
N GLU A 547 32.49 -12.17 -21.75
CA GLU A 547 33.40 -11.02 -21.76
C GLU A 547 32.82 -9.81 -21.02
N LEU A 548 33.68 -9.01 -20.40
CA LEU A 548 33.28 -7.75 -19.78
C LEU A 548 33.01 -6.69 -20.86
N HIS A 549 31.84 -6.08 -20.80
CA HIS A 549 31.48 -4.90 -21.56
C HIS A 549 31.34 -3.70 -20.64
N MET A 550 31.74 -2.53 -21.14
CA MET A 550 31.53 -1.26 -20.45
C MET A 550 30.76 -0.31 -21.37
N PHE A 551 29.58 0.11 -20.93
CA PHE A 551 28.86 1.22 -21.52
C PHE A 551 29.54 2.51 -21.10
N ARG A 552 29.74 3.45 -22.04
CA ARG A 552 30.54 4.66 -21.83
C ARG A 552 29.85 5.86 -22.47
N ASN A 553 30.07 7.05 -21.93
CA ASN A 553 29.66 8.32 -22.56
C ASN A 553 30.80 8.99 -23.36
N TYR A 554 31.93 8.31 -23.52
CA TYR A 554 33.11 8.78 -24.23
C TYR A 554 33.59 7.70 -25.21
N ASP A 555 34.36 8.12 -26.20
CA ASP A 555 34.88 7.20 -27.22
C ASP A 555 35.82 6.15 -26.60
N PRO A 556 35.69 4.87 -27.00
CA PRO A 556 36.54 3.81 -26.48
C PRO A 556 38.01 4.04 -26.88
N PRO A 557 38.98 3.61 -26.05
CA PRO A 557 40.40 3.78 -26.34
C PRO A 557 40.79 3.03 -27.62
N SER A 558 41.31 3.75 -28.61
CA SER A 558 41.63 3.25 -29.97
C SER A 558 42.93 2.43 -30.06
N LEU A 559 43.35 1.77 -28.98
CA LEU A 559 44.62 1.05 -28.94
C LEU A 559 44.49 -0.34 -29.61
N PRO A 560 45.46 -0.76 -30.45
CA PRO A 560 45.49 -2.12 -30.97
C PRO A 560 45.58 -3.11 -29.81
N ARG A 561 44.55 -3.95 -29.67
CA ARG A 561 44.54 -5.10 -28.76
C ARG A 561 44.64 -6.37 -29.58
N GLU A 562 45.53 -7.28 -29.18
CA GLU A 562 45.47 -8.66 -29.66
C GLU A 562 44.14 -9.26 -29.20
N ALA A 563 43.41 -9.88 -30.13
CA ALA A 563 42.17 -10.56 -29.79
C ALA A 563 42.47 -11.69 -28.80
N PRO A 564 41.86 -11.72 -27.60
CA PRO A 564 42.22 -12.67 -26.55
C PRO A 564 41.90 -14.13 -26.90
N TYR A 565 40.99 -14.36 -27.85
CA TYR A 565 40.52 -15.69 -28.24
C TYR A 565 40.46 -15.86 -29.77
N ALA A 566 40.89 -17.02 -30.26
CA ALA A 566 40.69 -17.43 -31.64
C ALA A 566 39.24 -17.91 -31.83
N THR A 567 38.51 -17.34 -32.79
CA THR A 567 37.13 -17.74 -33.11
C THR A 567 37.10 -19.10 -33.81
N THR A 568 36.82 -20.17 -33.06
CA THR A 568 36.66 -21.56 -33.57
C THR A 568 35.21 -22.00 -33.75
N ALA A 569 34.24 -21.14 -33.44
CA ALA A 569 32.83 -21.47 -33.54
C ALA A 569 32.37 -21.63 -35.01
N THR A 570 31.80 -22.79 -35.37
CA THR A 570 31.01 -22.99 -36.60
C THR A 570 29.65 -22.28 -36.53
N PHE A 571 29.25 -21.88 -35.32
CA PHE A 571 28.26 -20.85 -35.09
C PHE A 571 28.87 -19.50 -35.48
N LYS A 572 28.28 -18.77 -36.44
CA LYS A 572 28.66 -17.36 -36.63
C LYS A 572 28.40 -16.65 -35.30
N PRO A 573 29.43 -16.11 -34.62
CA PRO A 573 29.18 -15.32 -33.41
C PRO A 573 28.16 -14.24 -33.78
N LEU A 574 27.15 -14.07 -32.93
CA LEU A 574 26.08 -13.12 -33.21
C LEU A 574 26.59 -11.68 -33.30
N THR A 575 27.86 -11.38 -33.00
CA THR A 575 28.64 -10.23 -33.54
C THR A 575 30.07 -10.17 -32.97
N THR A 576 31.06 -9.79 -33.79
CA THR A 576 32.22 -8.97 -33.36
C THR A 576 31.71 -7.67 -32.75
N PRO A 577 32.32 -7.07 -31.71
CA PRO A 577 31.73 -6.03 -30.86
C PRO A 577 31.27 -4.80 -31.67
N GLN A 578 30.04 -4.85 -32.18
CA GLN A 578 29.41 -3.85 -33.04
C GLN A 578 27.89 -4.00 -32.91
N GLY A 579 27.30 -3.25 -31.97
CA GLY A 579 25.88 -2.86 -32.00
C GLY A 579 24.82 -3.91 -31.62
N TRP A 580 23.62 -3.38 -31.39
CA TRP A 580 22.42 -3.99 -30.80
C TRP A 580 21.23 -3.98 -31.77
N GLU A 581 20.17 -4.75 -31.47
CA GLU A 581 18.89 -4.74 -32.20
C GLU A 581 17.68 -4.49 -31.28
N ASP A 582 16.63 -3.92 -31.87
CA ASP A 582 15.28 -3.78 -31.32
C ASP A 582 14.44 -5.03 -31.60
N GLU A 583 13.69 -5.45 -30.58
CA GLU A 583 12.61 -6.43 -30.54
C GLU A 583 12.92 -7.96 -30.54
N GLU A 584 12.19 -8.61 -29.63
CA GLU A 584 12.08 -10.03 -29.30
C GLU A 584 13.29 -10.74 -28.67
N VAL A 585 13.03 -11.19 -27.44
CA VAL A 585 13.94 -11.89 -26.53
C VAL A 585 14.53 -13.14 -27.20
N LEU A 586 15.73 -13.01 -27.76
CA LEU A 586 16.58 -14.16 -28.03
C LEU A 586 17.10 -14.68 -26.69
N ILE A 587 16.40 -15.68 -26.15
CA ILE A 587 17.02 -16.63 -25.22
C ILE A 587 18.26 -17.15 -25.93
N VAL A 588 19.43 -16.95 -25.32
CA VAL A 588 20.68 -17.59 -25.75
C VAL A 588 20.43 -19.10 -25.78
N GLY A 589 20.09 -19.66 -26.96
CA GLY A 589 19.90 -21.11 -27.09
C GLY A 589 19.01 -21.64 -28.22
N TYR A 590 17.95 -20.97 -28.71
CA TYR A 590 17.04 -21.63 -29.69
C TYR A 590 16.35 -20.66 -30.65
N THR A 591 16.85 -20.55 -31.88
CA THR A 591 16.04 -20.29 -33.10
C THR A 591 16.79 -20.81 -34.33
N GLU A 592 16.17 -21.69 -35.12
CA GLU A 592 16.67 -22.17 -36.43
C GLU A 592 16.36 -21.20 -37.59
N GLU A 593 15.74 -20.05 -37.34
CA GLU A 593 15.33 -19.12 -38.40
C GLU A 593 16.46 -18.19 -38.89
N PRO A 594 16.54 -17.92 -40.20
CA PRO A 594 17.58 -17.06 -40.76
C PRO A 594 17.41 -15.61 -40.30
N ALA A 595 18.46 -15.08 -39.67
CA ALA A 595 18.51 -13.72 -39.13
C ALA A 595 18.05 -12.65 -40.15
N ARG A 596 16.97 -11.93 -39.83
CA ARG A 596 16.58 -10.69 -40.52
C ARG A 596 17.76 -9.71 -40.51
N LYS A 597 17.90 -8.87 -41.55
CA LYS A 597 19.00 -7.90 -41.69
C LYS A 597 19.04 -6.96 -40.47
N ARG A 598 20.06 -7.17 -39.63
CA ARG A 598 20.27 -6.52 -38.33
C ARG A 598 20.89 -5.12 -38.51
N ARG A 599 20.27 -4.06 -37.99
CA ARG A 599 20.84 -2.69 -38.01
C ARG A 599 21.94 -2.59 -36.95
N GLN A 600 23.10 -2.04 -37.29
CA GLN A 600 24.17 -1.78 -36.33
C GLN A 600 23.86 -0.52 -35.51
N VAL A 601 23.62 -0.67 -34.21
CA VAL A 601 23.63 0.45 -33.25
C VAL A 601 25.08 0.79 -32.93
N ILE A 602 25.51 1.97 -33.33
CA ILE A 602 26.84 2.55 -33.05
C ILE A 602 26.93 3.04 -31.60
N ASP A 603 28.13 3.13 -31.02
CA ASP A 603 28.30 3.44 -29.57
C ASP A 603 27.63 4.76 -29.14
N HIS A 604 27.51 5.72 -30.06
CA HIS A 604 26.82 6.99 -29.83
C HIS A 604 25.29 6.91 -29.90
N GLU A 605 24.71 5.77 -30.29
CA GLU A 605 23.27 5.49 -30.27
C GLU A 605 22.85 4.70 -29.02
N GLN A 606 23.78 4.38 -28.10
CA GLN A 606 23.47 3.64 -26.87
C GLN A 606 22.57 4.44 -25.93
N LEU A 607 21.44 3.86 -25.52
CA LEU A 607 20.49 4.50 -24.60
C LEU A 607 20.90 4.30 -23.13
N VAL A 608 20.74 5.35 -22.33
CA VAL A 608 21.10 5.37 -20.90
C VAL A 608 20.31 4.33 -20.11
N TRP A 609 18.99 4.31 -20.27
CA TRP A 609 18.12 3.38 -19.52
C TRP A 609 18.42 1.91 -19.86
N ARG A 610 18.80 1.62 -21.12
CA ARG A 610 19.21 0.27 -21.53
C ARG A 610 20.53 -0.14 -20.89
N ALA A 611 21.53 0.74 -20.89
CA ALA A 611 22.81 0.48 -20.22
C ALA A 611 22.61 0.18 -18.73
N ALA A 612 21.76 0.95 -18.05
CA ALA A 612 21.36 0.73 -16.67
C ALA A 612 20.71 -0.65 -16.47
N ARG A 613 19.74 -1.03 -17.31
CA ARG A 613 19.03 -2.31 -17.22
C ARG A 613 19.93 -3.51 -17.48
N CYS A 614 20.87 -3.39 -18.41
CA CYS A 614 21.84 -4.44 -18.72
C CYS A 614 22.80 -4.68 -17.57
N SER A 615 23.31 -3.59 -16.97
CA SER A 615 24.18 -3.66 -15.81
C SER A 615 23.49 -4.28 -14.61
N GLY A 616 22.19 -3.97 -14.39
CA GLY A 616 21.40 -4.49 -13.26
C GLY A 616 20.69 -5.83 -13.51
N ALA A 617 21.00 -6.56 -14.59
CA ALA A 617 20.33 -7.79 -14.98
C ALA A 617 20.76 -9.01 -14.14
N ALA A 618 20.61 -8.93 -12.81
CA ALA A 618 21.12 -9.94 -11.88
C ALA A 618 20.52 -11.33 -12.17
N PRO A 619 21.34 -12.35 -12.48
CA PRO A 619 20.86 -13.71 -12.71
C PRO A 619 20.06 -14.20 -11.52
N SER A 620 19.03 -15.02 -11.77
CA SER A 620 18.01 -15.48 -10.80
C SER A 620 16.98 -14.42 -10.34
N TYR A 621 17.27 -13.13 -10.47
CA TYR A 621 16.33 -12.04 -10.14
C TYR A 621 15.63 -11.52 -11.38
N PHE A 622 16.38 -11.26 -12.44
CA PHE A 622 15.86 -10.75 -13.70
C PHE A 622 16.29 -11.62 -14.87
N ARG A 623 15.49 -11.58 -15.95
CA ARG A 623 15.90 -12.15 -17.24
C ARG A 623 17.04 -11.31 -17.85
N PRO A 624 17.91 -11.92 -18.68
CA PRO A 624 18.91 -11.18 -19.45
C PRO A 624 18.26 -10.11 -20.33
N MET A 625 18.96 -9.00 -20.58
CA MET A 625 18.52 -7.99 -21.54
C MET A 625 19.31 -8.18 -22.85
N GLY A 626 18.68 -8.80 -23.84
CA GLY A 626 19.36 -9.23 -25.06
C GLY A 626 20.54 -10.16 -24.72
N ARG A 627 21.76 -9.77 -25.11
CA ARG A 627 23.00 -10.54 -24.86
C ARG A 627 23.70 -10.22 -23.53
N PHE A 628 23.08 -9.43 -22.65
CA PHE A 628 23.75 -8.88 -21.47
C PHE A 628 23.19 -9.42 -20.16
N LEU A 629 24.12 -9.68 -19.24
CA LEU A 629 23.88 -10.02 -17.84
C LEU A 629 24.50 -8.96 -16.91
N ASP A 630 24.14 -9.03 -15.63
CA ASP A 630 24.70 -8.15 -14.61
C ASP A 630 26.22 -8.16 -14.61
N GLY A 631 26.82 -6.97 -14.53
CA GLY A 631 28.27 -6.78 -14.43
C GLY A 631 28.87 -7.43 -13.19
N GLY A 632 28.05 -7.70 -12.17
CA GLY A 632 28.42 -8.34 -10.92
C GLY A 632 29.06 -9.71 -11.07
N LEU A 633 28.85 -10.41 -12.19
CA LEU A 633 29.48 -11.71 -12.46
C LEU A 633 30.99 -11.61 -12.78
N LEU A 634 31.47 -10.47 -13.28
CA LEU A 634 32.88 -10.28 -13.67
C LEU A 634 33.56 -9.10 -12.97
N ALA A 635 32.82 -8.02 -12.70
CA ALA A 635 33.35 -6.76 -12.20
C ALA A 635 32.39 -6.13 -11.18
N ASN A 636 31.97 -6.88 -10.14
CA ASN A 636 31.02 -6.35 -9.15
C ASN A 636 31.54 -5.11 -8.41
N ASN A 637 32.85 -5.09 -8.14
CA ASN A 637 33.60 -3.90 -7.78
C ASN A 637 34.36 -3.41 -9.02
N PRO A 638 33.94 -2.32 -9.67
CA PRO A 638 34.51 -1.90 -10.95
C PRO A 638 35.89 -1.23 -10.81
N THR A 639 36.48 -1.15 -9.62
CA THR A 639 37.66 -0.31 -9.37
C THR A 639 38.87 -0.66 -10.23
N LEU A 640 39.23 -1.95 -10.29
CA LEU A 640 40.38 -2.41 -11.07
C LEU A 640 40.15 -2.20 -12.57
N ASP A 641 38.97 -2.56 -13.06
CA ASP A 641 38.59 -2.42 -14.45
C ASP A 641 38.52 -0.95 -14.87
N ALA A 642 38.00 -0.07 -14.01
CA ALA A 642 37.94 1.36 -14.23
C ALA A 642 39.33 2.01 -14.25
N MET A 643 40.22 1.62 -13.34
CA MET A 643 41.61 2.09 -13.37
C MET A 643 42.32 1.67 -14.66
N ALA A 644 42.11 0.43 -15.12
CA ALA A 644 42.66 -0.06 -16.38
C ALA A 644 42.10 0.73 -17.57
N GLU A 645 40.80 1.03 -17.58
CA GLU A 645 40.14 1.82 -18.61
C GLU A 645 40.65 3.28 -18.64
N VAL A 646 40.75 3.94 -17.48
CA VAL A 646 41.30 5.30 -17.36
C VAL A 646 42.74 5.35 -17.88
N HIS A 647 43.55 4.34 -17.55
CA HIS A 647 44.91 4.22 -18.08
C HIS A 647 44.92 4.04 -19.60
N GLN A 648 44.05 3.19 -20.15
CA GLN A 648 43.95 2.96 -21.61
C GLN A 648 43.52 4.22 -22.36
N CYS A 649 42.53 4.95 -21.84
CA CYS A 649 42.10 6.24 -22.39
C CYS A 649 43.25 7.25 -22.37
N SER A 650 43.96 7.35 -21.24
CA SER A 650 45.12 8.24 -21.09
C SER A 650 46.23 7.90 -22.10
N LYS A 651 46.48 6.61 -22.32
CA LYS A 651 47.47 6.13 -23.29
C LYS A 651 47.04 6.40 -24.74
N ALA A 652 45.77 6.19 -25.07
CA ALA A 652 45.22 6.50 -26.40
C ALA A 652 45.30 8.00 -26.71
N GLN A 653 44.94 8.87 -25.75
CA GLN A 653 45.04 10.33 -25.90
C GLN A 653 46.50 10.78 -26.12
N ARG A 654 47.46 10.21 -25.37
CA ARG A 654 48.89 10.47 -25.59
C ARG A 654 49.34 10.04 -26.99
N ALA A 655 48.89 8.87 -27.47
CA ALA A 655 49.20 8.38 -28.81
C ALA A 655 48.58 9.25 -29.92
N ALA A 656 47.43 9.86 -29.67
CA ALA A 656 46.76 10.80 -30.58
C ALA A 656 47.35 12.23 -30.55
N GLY A 657 48.47 12.45 -29.84
CA GLY A 657 49.13 13.75 -29.74
C GLY A 657 48.50 14.72 -28.74
N GLN A 658 47.52 14.28 -27.94
CA GLN A 658 46.83 15.09 -26.91
C GLN A 658 47.46 14.91 -25.51
N GLY A 659 48.76 14.63 -25.44
CA GLY A 659 49.45 14.26 -24.19
C GLY A 659 49.38 15.33 -23.08
N GLU A 660 49.41 16.60 -23.46
CA GLU A 660 49.28 17.76 -22.55
C GLU A 660 47.89 17.89 -21.93
N GLU A 661 46.87 17.22 -22.50
CA GLU A 661 45.51 17.25 -21.96
C GLU A 661 45.23 16.16 -20.92
N VAL A 662 46.10 15.15 -20.84
CA VAL A 662 45.90 13.97 -20.01
C VAL A 662 46.21 14.26 -18.54
N LYS A 663 45.17 14.25 -17.69
CA LYS A 663 45.32 14.32 -16.22
C LYS A 663 45.79 12.98 -15.66
N LYS A 664 46.81 12.98 -14.79
CA LYS A 664 47.19 11.79 -13.99
C LYS A 664 46.07 11.50 -12.98
N LEU A 665 45.66 10.23 -12.86
CA LEU A 665 44.76 9.79 -11.79
C LEU A 665 45.48 9.94 -10.45
N GLY A 666 44.92 10.71 -9.52
CA GLY A 666 45.53 10.97 -8.21
C GLY A 666 44.72 10.45 -7.02
N LEU A 667 43.42 10.21 -7.21
CA LEU A 667 42.52 9.77 -6.14
C LEU A 667 41.49 8.79 -6.70
N VAL A 668 41.28 7.69 -5.97
CA VAL A 668 40.25 6.69 -6.23
C VAL A 668 39.43 6.48 -4.96
N VAL A 669 38.12 6.67 -5.07
CA VAL A 669 37.14 6.41 -4.00
C VAL A 669 36.27 5.24 -4.43
N SER A 670 36.35 4.13 -3.71
CA SER A 670 35.53 2.93 -3.92
C SER A 670 34.50 2.79 -2.80
N LEU A 671 33.22 2.76 -3.16
CA LEU A 671 32.09 2.65 -2.24
C LEU A 671 31.41 1.29 -2.39
N GLY A 672 31.28 0.57 -1.27
CA GLY A 672 30.64 -0.75 -1.20
C GLY A 672 29.21 -0.71 -0.67
N THR A 673 28.41 -1.69 -1.07
CA THR A 673 26.99 -1.84 -0.67
C THR A 673 26.78 -2.49 0.70
N GLY A 674 27.82 -2.49 1.54
CA GLY A 674 27.81 -3.05 2.90
C GLY A 674 28.25 -4.50 2.98
N LYS A 675 28.94 -4.84 4.07
CA LYS A 675 29.49 -6.17 4.36
C LYS A 675 28.52 -6.96 5.23
N PRO A 676 28.09 -8.16 4.83
CA PRO A 676 27.28 -9.01 5.69
C PRO A 676 28.10 -9.48 6.91
N PRO A 677 27.44 -9.89 8.00
CA PRO A 677 28.13 -10.51 9.14
C PRO A 677 28.74 -11.86 8.72
N GLN A 678 29.89 -12.20 9.29
CA GLN A 678 30.53 -13.49 9.02
C GLN A 678 29.78 -14.62 9.74
N VAL A 679 29.31 -15.62 8.98
CA VAL A 679 28.57 -16.78 9.50
C VAL A 679 29.41 -18.05 9.32
N MET A 680 29.40 -18.94 10.31
CA MET A 680 30.04 -20.25 10.19
C MET A 680 29.22 -21.18 9.30
N VAL A 681 29.86 -21.79 8.29
CA VAL A 681 29.25 -22.83 7.44
C VAL A 681 29.59 -24.21 8.02
N SER A 682 28.57 -24.99 8.40
CA SER A 682 28.75 -26.23 9.18
C SER A 682 29.20 -27.45 8.37
N SER A 683 29.02 -27.47 7.03
CA SER A 683 29.53 -28.54 6.16
C SER A 683 29.34 -28.22 4.67
N VAL A 684 30.38 -28.36 3.86
CA VAL A 684 30.30 -28.39 2.38
C VAL A 684 30.77 -29.78 1.92
N ASP A 685 29.98 -30.81 2.22
CA ASP A 685 30.26 -32.18 1.80
C ASP A 685 29.38 -32.54 0.59
N VAL A 686 30.02 -32.69 -0.57
CA VAL A 686 29.37 -33.03 -1.85
C VAL A 686 29.96 -34.34 -2.38
N PHE A 687 30.17 -35.34 -1.52
CA PHE A 687 30.53 -36.69 -1.97
C PHE A 687 29.31 -37.49 -2.47
N ARG A 688 29.59 -38.48 -3.33
CA ARG A 688 28.61 -39.34 -4.00
C ARG A 688 27.86 -40.19 -2.94
N PRO A 689 26.53 -40.03 -2.78
CA PRO A 689 25.83 -40.56 -1.63
C PRO A 689 25.69 -42.08 -1.70
N SER A 690 25.91 -42.77 -0.57
CA SER A 690 25.80 -44.22 -0.47
C SER A 690 24.49 -44.69 0.18
N ASN A 691 23.73 -43.78 0.80
CA ASN A 691 22.42 -44.02 1.41
C ASN A 691 21.45 -42.83 1.25
N PRO A 692 20.13 -43.00 1.48
CA PRO A 692 19.13 -41.93 1.29
C PRO A 692 19.30 -40.70 2.21
N LEU A 693 19.89 -40.87 3.40
CA LEU A 693 20.17 -39.77 4.32
C LEU A 693 21.37 -38.92 3.84
N GLU A 694 22.39 -39.57 3.28
CA GLU A 694 23.51 -38.93 2.60
C GLU A 694 23.06 -38.24 1.32
N LEU A 695 22.11 -38.80 0.57
CA LEU A 695 21.54 -38.14 -0.60
C LEU A 695 20.95 -36.77 -0.23
N ALA A 696 20.16 -36.70 0.85
CA ALA A 696 19.61 -35.44 1.35
C ALA A 696 20.71 -34.46 1.80
N LYS A 697 21.76 -34.95 2.47
CA LYS A 697 22.92 -34.13 2.87
C LYS A 697 23.72 -33.61 1.66
N SER A 698 23.94 -34.44 0.64
CA SER A 698 24.62 -34.04 -0.60
C SER A 698 23.81 -33.00 -1.40
N PHE A 699 22.47 -33.07 -1.37
CA PHE A 699 21.63 -32.03 -1.98
C PHE A 699 21.75 -30.68 -1.25
N VAL A 700 21.75 -30.69 0.08
CA VAL A 700 22.00 -29.48 0.88
C VAL A 700 23.43 -28.96 0.65
N GLY A 701 24.43 -29.84 0.67
CA GLY A 701 25.83 -29.49 0.41
C GLY A 701 26.07 -28.92 -1.00
N ALA A 702 25.42 -29.47 -2.03
CA ALA A 702 25.50 -28.96 -3.39
C ALA A 702 24.85 -27.57 -3.55
N LYS A 703 23.73 -27.33 -2.84
CA LYS A 703 23.07 -26.01 -2.81
C LYS A 703 23.95 -24.96 -2.13
N GLU A 704 24.53 -25.28 -0.97
CA GLU A 704 25.44 -24.38 -0.25
C GLU A 704 26.73 -24.11 -1.05
N LEU A 705 27.29 -25.13 -1.71
CA LEU A 705 28.43 -24.96 -2.63
C LEU A 705 28.08 -24.04 -3.81
N GLY A 706 26.88 -24.21 -4.39
CA GLY A 706 26.38 -23.35 -5.46
C GLY A 706 26.24 -21.90 -5.01
N LYS A 707 25.67 -21.66 -3.82
CA LYS A 707 25.60 -20.31 -3.22
C LYS A 707 27.00 -19.73 -3.03
N MET A 708 27.93 -20.49 -2.45
CA MET A 708 29.31 -20.07 -2.23
C MET A 708 30.02 -19.70 -3.54
N LEU A 709 29.81 -20.44 -4.64
CA LEU A 709 30.38 -20.09 -5.94
C LEU A 709 29.85 -18.75 -6.47
N VAL A 710 28.55 -18.51 -6.35
CA VAL A 710 27.95 -17.22 -6.73
C VAL A 710 28.50 -16.10 -5.86
N ASP A 711 28.59 -16.32 -4.55
CA ASP A 711 29.14 -15.34 -3.59
C ASP A 711 30.60 -15.01 -3.94
N CYS A 712 31.43 -16.01 -4.27
CA CYS A 712 32.82 -15.78 -4.70
C CYS A 712 32.92 -15.03 -6.05
N CYS A 713 32.06 -15.34 -7.01
CA CYS A 713 32.05 -14.67 -8.31
C CYS A 713 31.55 -13.22 -8.22
N THR A 714 30.69 -12.94 -7.25
CA THR A 714 30.04 -11.64 -7.07
C THR A 714 30.59 -10.88 -5.86
N ASP A 715 31.67 -11.33 -5.23
CA ASP A 715 32.29 -10.62 -4.12
C ASP A 715 32.81 -9.25 -4.59
N SER A 716 32.36 -8.19 -3.92
CA SER A 716 32.77 -6.81 -4.19
C SER A 716 33.75 -6.27 -3.13
N ASP A 717 33.89 -6.99 -2.02
CA ASP A 717 34.89 -6.74 -1.00
C ASP A 717 36.02 -7.79 -1.13
N GLY A 718 36.86 -7.94 -0.11
CA GLY A 718 37.93 -8.94 -0.12
C GLY A 718 39.05 -8.67 -1.14
N CYS A 719 39.39 -9.67 -1.96
CA CYS A 719 40.58 -9.65 -2.81
C CYS A 719 40.60 -8.49 -3.80
N ALA A 720 39.44 -8.07 -4.33
CA ALA A 720 39.38 -6.97 -5.30
C ALA A 720 39.86 -5.65 -4.67
N VAL A 721 39.46 -5.40 -3.42
CA VAL A 721 39.85 -4.21 -2.65
C VAL A 721 41.34 -4.22 -2.33
N ASP A 722 41.89 -5.36 -1.91
CA ASP A 722 43.32 -5.46 -1.57
C ASP A 722 44.22 -5.30 -2.79
N ARG A 723 43.82 -5.88 -3.93
CA ARG A 723 44.48 -5.64 -5.22
C ARG A 723 44.42 -4.16 -5.58
N ALA A 724 43.23 -3.55 -5.58
CA ALA A 724 43.09 -2.14 -5.95
C ALA A 724 43.95 -1.23 -5.06
N ARG A 725 43.98 -1.48 -3.74
CA ARG A 725 44.83 -0.76 -2.79
C ARG A 725 46.30 -0.89 -3.14
N ALA A 726 46.82 -2.11 -3.30
CA ALA A 726 48.23 -2.33 -3.61
C ALA A 726 48.66 -1.70 -4.94
N TRP A 727 47.79 -1.76 -5.97
CA TRP A 727 48.06 -1.11 -7.26
C TRP A 727 48.02 0.41 -7.18
N CYS A 728 47.12 0.99 -6.39
CA CYS A 728 47.09 2.43 -6.13
C CYS A 728 48.35 2.89 -5.39
N GLU A 729 48.77 2.17 -4.35
CA GLU A 729 50.02 2.43 -3.61
C GLU A 729 51.25 2.37 -4.54
N MET A 730 51.30 1.39 -5.45
CA MET A 730 52.37 1.26 -6.43
C MET A 730 52.44 2.44 -7.44
N THR A 731 51.33 3.13 -7.67
CA THR A 731 51.21 4.19 -8.69
C THR A 731 51.09 5.61 -8.11
N ASP A 732 51.31 5.74 -6.80
CA ASP A 732 51.13 6.98 -6.03
C ASP A 732 49.72 7.58 -6.18
N ILE A 733 48.70 6.72 -6.13
CA ILE A 733 47.28 7.09 -6.17
C ILE A 733 46.70 6.91 -4.76
N LEU A 734 46.01 7.93 -4.26
CA LEU A 734 45.30 7.82 -2.99
C LEU A 734 44.08 6.92 -3.18
N TYR A 735 43.94 5.88 -2.34
CA TYR A 735 42.81 4.95 -2.41
C TYR A 735 41.99 4.96 -1.13
N HIS A 736 40.70 5.25 -1.25
CA HIS A 736 39.74 5.17 -0.16
C HIS A 736 38.69 4.11 -0.45
N ARG A 737 38.57 3.11 0.43
CA ARG A 737 37.48 2.13 0.43
C ARG A 737 36.55 2.39 1.60
N LEU A 738 35.28 2.71 1.31
CA LEU A 738 34.23 2.85 2.32
C LEU A 738 33.17 1.79 2.08
N SER A 739 32.92 0.94 3.09
CA SER A 739 31.90 -0.12 3.05
C SER A 739 31.57 -0.50 4.50
N PRO A 740 30.35 -0.19 4.99
CA PRO A 740 29.97 -0.41 6.38
C PRO A 740 29.80 -1.89 6.70
N GLN A 741 30.04 -2.27 7.96
CA GLN A 741 29.67 -3.59 8.46
C GLN A 741 28.18 -3.57 8.81
N LEU A 742 27.39 -4.45 8.20
CA LEU A 742 25.96 -4.57 8.47
C LEU A 742 25.73 -5.52 9.65
N SER A 743 24.72 -5.20 10.45
CA SER A 743 24.28 -6.01 11.60
C SER A 743 23.65 -7.35 11.19
N GLN A 744 23.05 -7.42 9.99
CA GLN A 744 22.40 -8.60 9.44
C GLN A 744 22.64 -8.76 7.93
N GLU A 745 22.38 -9.95 7.41
CA GLU A 745 22.38 -10.20 5.95
C GLU A 745 21.14 -9.54 5.33
N VAL A 746 21.36 -8.61 4.39
CA VAL A 746 20.29 -7.94 3.63
C VAL A 746 20.30 -8.46 2.20
N MET A 747 19.15 -8.96 1.75
CA MET A 747 19.00 -9.54 0.41
C MET A 747 18.99 -8.45 -0.68
N LEU A 748 19.30 -8.83 -1.92
CA LEU A 748 19.39 -7.89 -3.06
C LEU A 748 18.04 -7.26 -3.44
N ASP A 749 16.93 -7.92 -3.11
CA ASP A 749 15.54 -7.54 -3.39
C ASP A 749 14.73 -7.30 -2.10
N GLU A 750 15.40 -6.92 -1.01
CA GLU A 750 14.72 -6.59 0.25
C GLU A 750 13.73 -5.42 0.05
N VAL A 751 12.51 -5.59 0.56
CA VAL A 751 11.41 -4.63 0.43
C VAL A 751 10.93 -4.07 1.77
N ALA A 752 11.31 -4.68 2.89
CA ALA A 752 10.89 -4.25 4.22
C ALA A 752 11.58 -2.96 4.65
N ASP A 753 10.79 -1.91 4.89
CA ASP A 753 11.29 -0.59 5.27
C ASP A 753 12.11 -0.61 6.56
N SER A 754 11.70 -1.40 7.56
CA SER A 754 12.43 -1.53 8.82
C SER A 754 13.84 -2.07 8.62
N VAL A 755 14.00 -3.12 7.80
CA VAL A 755 15.30 -3.71 7.49
C VAL A 755 16.20 -2.73 6.73
N LEU A 756 15.64 -2.02 5.76
CA LEU A 756 16.39 -1.03 4.98
C LEU A 756 16.76 0.20 5.82
N VAL A 757 15.89 0.63 6.73
CA VAL A 757 16.18 1.72 7.69
C VAL A 757 17.27 1.30 8.67
N ASP A 758 17.25 0.06 9.18
CA ASP A 758 18.30 -0.48 10.04
C ASP A 758 19.65 -0.58 9.30
N MET A 759 19.65 -1.01 8.04
CA MET A 759 20.85 -1.01 7.20
C MET A 759 21.41 0.42 6.98
N LEU A 760 20.54 1.40 6.77
CA LEU A 760 20.93 2.80 6.66
C LEU A 760 21.39 3.37 8.00
N TRP A 761 20.82 2.90 9.10
CA TRP A 761 21.25 3.23 10.45
C TRP A 761 22.67 2.74 10.73
N ASP A 762 22.98 1.47 10.40
CA ASP A 762 24.33 0.91 10.50
C ASP A 762 25.33 1.73 9.66
N THR A 763 24.91 2.17 8.47
CA THR A 763 25.71 3.04 7.61
C THR A 763 25.97 4.40 8.25
N GLN A 764 24.96 4.99 8.90
CA GLN A 764 25.09 6.25 9.62
C GLN A 764 26.07 6.13 10.80
N MET A 765 26.03 5.01 11.53
CA MET A 765 26.96 4.75 12.63
C MET A 765 28.39 4.59 12.12
N TYR A 766 28.58 3.83 11.04
CA TYR A 766 29.87 3.70 10.38
C TYR A 766 30.45 5.06 9.94
N LEU A 767 29.62 5.92 9.35
CA LEU A 767 30.03 7.26 8.93
C LEU A 767 30.44 8.15 10.12
N TYR A 768 29.75 8.03 11.25
CA TYR A 768 30.14 8.74 12.47
C TYR A 768 31.50 8.26 13.00
N GLU A 769 31.72 6.96 13.06
CA GLU A 769 33.01 6.37 13.46
C GLU A 769 34.15 6.75 12.51
N LYS A 770 33.84 6.94 11.22
CA LYS A 770 34.79 7.32 10.16
C LYS A 770 34.77 8.80 9.81
N ARG A 771 34.20 9.66 10.66
CA ARG A 771 34.08 11.11 10.37
C ARG A 771 35.40 11.80 10.03
N ASP A 772 36.49 11.43 10.70
CA ASP A 772 37.81 12.02 10.47
C ASP A 772 38.36 11.61 9.09
N VAL A 773 38.10 10.37 8.66
CA VAL A 773 38.44 9.87 7.33
C VAL A 773 37.61 10.57 6.27
N LEU A 774 36.31 10.74 6.51
CA LEU A 774 35.41 11.45 5.60
C LEU A 774 35.79 12.92 5.45
N GLN A 775 36.17 13.60 6.54
CA GLN A 775 36.64 14.97 6.52
C GLN A 775 37.98 15.10 5.76
N ALA A 776 38.92 14.18 5.97
CA ALA A 776 40.18 14.14 5.22
C ALA A 776 39.95 13.90 3.72
N LEU A 777 39.04 12.98 3.36
CA LEU A 777 38.65 12.73 1.99
C LEU A 777 38.00 13.96 1.35
N ALA A 778 37.10 14.65 2.08
CA ALA A 778 36.46 15.87 1.59
C ALA A 778 37.50 16.96 1.29
N LEU A 779 38.50 17.15 2.14
CA LEU A 779 39.60 18.07 1.89
C LEU A 779 40.40 17.67 0.63
N GLN A 780 40.74 16.39 0.47
CA GLN A 780 41.45 15.90 -0.73
C GLN A 780 40.65 16.06 -2.03
N LEU A 781 39.32 16.03 -1.96
CA LEU A 781 38.45 16.27 -3.11
C LEU A 781 38.31 17.75 -3.46
N LEU A 782 38.50 18.64 -2.48
CA LEU A 782 38.41 20.09 -2.62
C LEU A 782 39.75 20.77 -2.92
N ASP A 783 40.85 20.22 -2.41
CA ASP A 783 42.21 20.75 -2.58
C ASP A 783 42.61 20.72 -4.07
N ASN A 784 42.81 21.92 -4.61
CA ASN A 784 43.47 22.24 -5.88
C ASN A 784 44.58 23.26 -5.62
#